data_AF-A0A3A5VLN1-F1
#
_entry.id   AF-A0A3A5VLN1-F1
#
_cell.length_a   1.000
_cell.length_b   1.000
_cell.length_c   1.000
_cell.angle_alpha   90.00
_cell.angle_beta   90.00
_cell.angle_gamma   90.00
#
_symmetry.space_group_name_H-M   'P 1'
#
loop_
_entity.id
_entity.type
_entity.pdbx_description
1 polymer ?
#
loop_
_entity_poly.entity_id
_entity_poly.type
_entity_poly.pdbx_seq_one_letter_code
_entity_poly.pdbx_strand_id
1 'polypeptide(L)'
;MTGGVGKRYQSKNGLPFLLVAMFTLQMLVPIVSASGMQSCSSLISSGTCDTYDHNDDMTPHRQDWVEGSYVFDLVSTSSIELELTWAVREFERDTLGLGSGTTVGDTLEQTDGLDPNDGAPADLIRHTFDQSTGGSGSPTVGQKLKTEVHDAIQDALESGFGTVTSISTEYVTSFTSGGQTTTCSTDSASDAQAEGASENNVFEPPLCFQATASVDLLASNFNLVGSENLDLERTYRGLLTMGAEVNTSFDLTTKPGHKADFVINPSSYSTVLGVDGNGTLLLRAGTPNFNASTWSMDHLQAGETATDLVQTVDLRMGHRNSPQSPTVDIEEGSKALDLNLVVDLSDENAATIDFAAGLYYLDAETLNNWGINMFDVAGSASIPVITSDGIRLAYHNDIVDLTQFTDQFPVGDIVEGLGSTMAGVGDISMSDMQWVSVSDGTGIFDEEGGLNYSHSSGCTEPVAAGQVLHYCLQGPNAMDGSKPIYLQTTSQPFSMRFIDIIMEQNDENSTINGFLENIQSSDLERLMNSGFSLEALIGGSFLNDIPLDGLPPAELTVEIVLPNWVTTVDGSSTIVLTKTLEETSSLNLSLTGIDPYDWEHEIVNEEGRVLCYANQSTCVQSDVEFDLSKVNFNEWSASLSVTMALDVELSIYRIGFVDGKRCFDATDIEACGQMEAFPSDLLRLVIDLSSRMEDPLGTEVDLPWCEDPKLKPYFDDCDPLVLEATRQGMKDLSKRFGEVVTDGIHGLGDKAEDEEDNPFGVMDLSAFEIRTSISGI
;
A
#
# COMPACT_ATOMS: atom_id res chain seq x y z
N MET A 1 75.80 -34.48 109.35
CA MET A 1 75.59 -35.95 109.41
C MET A 1 74.17 -36.22 109.86
N THR A 2 73.56 -37.25 109.27
CA THR A 2 72.33 -37.98 109.66
C THR A 2 71.01 -37.20 109.69
N GLY A 3 70.01 -37.77 109.00
CA GLY A 3 68.66 -37.25 108.91
C GLY A 3 67.81 -37.44 110.17
N GLY A 4 66.62 -36.85 110.11
CA GLY A 4 65.54 -37.07 111.05
C GLY A 4 64.21 -36.72 110.37
N VAL A 5 63.35 -37.73 110.20
CA VAL A 5 61.96 -37.55 109.76
C VAL A 5 61.10 -37.44 111.01
N GLY A 6 60.33 -36.34 111.12
CA GLY A 6 59.48 -36.08 112.26
C GLY A 6 58.30 -35.14 111.94
N LYS A 7 57.11 -35.77 111.95
CA LYS A 7 55.80 -35.32 112.49
C LYS A 7 55.03 -34.12 111.89
N ARG A 8 53.74 -34.43 111.69
CA ARG A 8 52.56 -33.62 111.38
C ARG A 8 52.42 -32.30 112.16
N TYR A 9 51.94 -31.27 111.46
CA TYR A 9 51.06 -30.23 111.98
C TYR A 9 49.94 -29.92 110.97
N GLN A 10 48.72 -29.71 111.47
CA GLN A 10 47.56 -29.21 110.74
C GLN A 10 47.87 -27.84 110.12
N SER A 11 47.50 -27.62 108.86
CA SER A 11 47.50 -26.29 108.25
C SER A 11 46.07 -25.76 108.11
N LYS A 12 45.80 -24.65 108.79
CA LYS A 12 44.56 -23.85 108.82
C LYS A 12 44.38 -22.98 107.54
N ASN A 13 44.95 -23.35 106.39
CA ASN A 13 44.98 -22.50 105.19
C ASN A 13 44.19 -23.03 103.99
N GLY A 14 43.35 -24.06 104.15
CA GLY A 14 42.58 -24.63 103.03
C GLY A 14 41.43 -23.74 102.52
N LEU A 15 40.74 -23.04 103.41
CA LEU A 15 39.58 -22.21 103.07
C LEU A 15 39.92 -20.95 102.22
N PRO A 16 40.98 -20.17 102.52
CA PRO A 16 41.32 -19.00 101.70
C PRO A 16 41.86 -19.39 100.33
N PHE A 17 42.58 -20.52 100.21
CA PHE A 17 43.08 -20.99 98.91
C PHE A 17 41.95 -21.50 98.00
N LEU A 18 40.91 -22.11 98.59
CA LEU A 18 39.74 -22.58 97.84
C LEU A 18 38.81 -21.43 97.43
N LEU A 19 38.70 -20.38 98.24
CA LEU A 19 37.98 -19.15 97.89
C LEU A 19 38.71 -18.32 96.83
N VAL A 20 40.03 -18.19 96.91
CA VAL A 20 40.85 -17.53 95.87
C VAL A 20 40.80 -18.34 94.57
N ALA A 21 40.88 -19.68 94.63
CA ALA A 21 40.74 -20.55 93.47
C ALA A 21 39.34 -20.43 92.82
N MET A 22 38.26 -20.33 93.62
CA MET A 22 36.90 -20.08 93.10
C MET A 22 36.76 -18.70 92.46
N PHE A 23 37.35 -17.64 93.03
CA PHE A 23 37.35 -16.29 92.44
C PHE A 23 38.21 -16.18 91.17
N THR A 24 39.32 -16.92 91.08
CA THR A 24 40.16 -16.95 89.86
C THR A 24 39.58 -17.86 88.77
N LEU A 25 38.79 -18.88 89.12
CA LEU A 25 38.09 -19.73 88.14
C LEU A 25 36.97 -18.94 87.42
N GLN A 26 36.38 -17.94 88.08
CA GLN A 26 35.41 -17.02 87.48
C GLN A 26 36.04 -16.05 86.46
N MET A 27 37.37 -15.83 86.52
CA MET A 27 38.12 -15.04 85.53
C MET A 27 38.66 -15.86 84.36
N LEU A 28 38.47 -17.20 84.37
CA LEU A 28 38.94 -18.14 83.34
C LEU A 28 37.79 -18.89 82.65
N VAL A 29 36.54 -18.57 82.98
CA VAL A 29 35.42 -18.89 82.08
C VAL A 29 35.61 -17.99 80.87
N PRO A 30 35.63 -18.50 79.62
CA PRO A 30 35.41 -17.62 78.50
C PRO A 30 34.12 -16.88 78.82
N ILE A 31 34.17 -15.55 78.87
CA ILE A 31 32.96 -14.78 78.65
C ILE A 31 32.42 -15.38 77.36
N VAL A 32 31.28 -16.07 77.45
CA VAL A 32 30.45 -16.33 76.28
C VAL A 32 30.29 -14.94 75.71
N SER A 33 30.99 -14.62 74.62
CA SER A 33 30.70 -13.42 73.86
C SER A 33 29.20 -13.51 73.64
N ALA A 34 28.47 -12.52 74.15
CA ALA A 34 27.07 -12.41 73.82
C ALA A 34 26.99 -12.52 72.29
N SER A 35 26.27 -13.52 71.79
CA SER A 35 25.89 -13.55 70.38
C SER A 35 25.01 -12.33 70.17
N GLY A 36 25.34 -11.49 69.21
CA GLY A 36 24.56 -10.31 68.88
C GLY A 36 25.29 -8.98 69.01
N MET A 37 24.83 -8.00 68.26
CA MET A 37 25.30 -6.60 68.32
C MET A 37 24.91 -5.93 69.64
N GLN A 38 25.86 -5.24 70.29
CA GLN A 38 25.64 -4.49 71.54
C GLN A 38 24.79 -3.23 71.33
N SER A 39 24.82 -2.67 70.13
CA SER A 39 23.91 -1.60 69.69
C SER A 39 22.44 -2.01 69.79
N CYS A 40 22.13 -3.31 69.68
CA CYS A 40 20.79 -3.88 69.88
C CYS A 40 20.52 -4.20 71.35
N SER A 41 20.54 -3.15 72.18
CA SER A 41 20.27 -3.29 73.60
C SER A 41 18.77 -3.52 73.87
N SER A 42 18.45 -4.47 74.76
CA SER A 42 17.10 -4.68 75.31
C SER A 42 16.54 -3.48 76.11
N LEU A 43 17.38 -2.46 76.35
CA LEU A 43 16.96 -1.18 76.93
C LEU A 43 16.32 -0.24 75.90
N ILE A 44 16.55 -0.49 74.61
CA ILE A 44 16.08 0.35 73.51
C ILE A 44 14.76 -0.22 72.98
N SER A 45 14.74 -1.49 72.61
CA SER A 45 13.56 -2.20 72.11
C SER A 45 13.54 -3.65 72.61
N SER A 46 12.39 -4.32 72.48
CA SER A 46 12.31 -5.76 72.66
C SER A 46 12.88 -6.45 71.44
N GLY A 47 13.96 -7.21 71.64
CA GLY A 47 14.69 -7.85 70.55
C GLY A 47 16.16 -8.02 70.89
N THR A 48 16.86 -8.88 70.17
CA THR A 48 18.31 -9.02 70.12
C THR A 48 18.71 -9.19 68.68
N CYS A 49 19.73 -8.45 68.21
CA CYS A 49 20.25 -8.66 66.86
C CYS A 49 21.22 -9.84 66.81
N ASP A 50 21.44 -10.37 65.61
CA ASP A 50 22.52 -11.27 65.26
C ASP A 50 23.89 -10.58 65.35
N THR A 51 24.95 -11.38 65.23
CA THR A 51 26.32 -10.88 65.27
C THR A 51 26.71 -10.34 63.89
N TYR A 52 27.21 -9.10 63.83
CA TYR A 52 27.74 -8.50 62.62
C TYR A 52 29.02 -9.25 62.14
N ASP A 53 29.05 -9.65 60.87
CA ASP A 53 30.22 -10.23 60.20
C ASP A 53 30.39 -9.55 58.82
N HIS A 54 31.53 -8.91 58.61
CA HIS A 54 31.86 -8.22 57.36
C HIS A 54 31.97 -9.18 56.16
N ASN A 55 32.13 -10.50 56.37
CA ASN A 55 32.12 -11.47 55.26
C ASN A 55 30.72 -11.74 54.72
N ASP A 56 29.67 -11.44 55.49
CA ASP A 56 28.28 -11.60 55.07
C ASP A 56 27.75 -10.36 54.32
N ASP A 57 28.50 -9.25 54.38
CA ASP A 57 28.21 -8.02 53.65
C ASP A 57 28.59 -8.17 52.16
N MET A 58 27.59 -7.98 51.28
CA MET A 58 27.76 -8.01 49.84
C MET A 58 27.95 -6.62 49.21
N THR A 59 28.16 -5.57 50.02
CA THR A 59 28.40 -4.18 49.62
C THR A 59 29.53 -3.51 50.42
N PRO A 60 30.73 -4.11 50.54
CA PRO A 60 31.79 -3.69 51.50
C PRO A 60 32.40 -2.28 51.30
N HIS A 61 31.96 -1.55 50.28
CA HIS A 61 32.42 -0.20 49.97
C HIS A 61 31.28 0.83 49.99
N ARG A 62 30.04 0.41 50.28
CA ARG A 62 28.82 1.22 50.21
C ARG A 62 27.93 0.94 51.42
N GLN A 63 27.31 1.99 51.95
CA GLN A 63 26.42 1.88 53.10
C GLN A 63 25.00 1.37 52.75
N ASP A 64 24.71 1.19 51.46
CA ASP A 64 23.42 0.72 50.99
C ASP A 64 23.59 -0.66 50.36
N TRP A 65 22.74 -1.60 50.79
CA TRP A 65 22.55 -2.90 50.15
C TRP A 65 21.07 -3.09 49.86
N VAL A 66 20.72 -2.87 48.59
CA VAL A 66 19.34 -2.93 48.12
C VAL A 66 19.22 -3.80 46.88
N GLU A 67 18.34 -4.79 46.95
CA GLU A 67 17.92 -5.57 45.78
C GLU A 67 16.53 -5.13 45.34
N GLY A 68 16.41 -4.62 44.12
CA GLY A 68 15.18 -4.07 43.57
C GLY A 68 14.67 -4.86 42.36
N SER A 69 13.35 -4.98 42.27
CA SER A 69 12.65 -5.40 41.06
C SER A 69 11.75 -4.27 40.59
N TYR A 70 11.85 -3.92 39.32
CA TYR A 70 11.17 -2.80 38.69
C TYR A 70 10.33 -3.34 37.53
N VAL A 71 9.00 -3.25 37.64
CA VAL A 71 8.05 -3.71 36.62
C VAL A 71 7.37 -2.49 36.03
N PHE A 72 7.67 -2.20 34.78
CA PHE A 72 7.08 -1.11 34.00
C PHE A 72 5.97 -1.69 33.14
N ASP A 73 4.77 -1.15 33.27
CA ASP A 73 3.62 -1.42 32.41
C ASP A 73 3.38 -0.19 31.54
N LEU A 74 3.69 -0.31 30.25
CA LEU A 74 3.41 0.75 29.27
C LEU A 74 1.90 0.86 29.07
N VAL A 75 1.26 1.89 29.61
CA VAL A 75 -0.19 2.08 29.44
C VAL A 75 -0.49 2.73 28.09
N SER A 76 0.29 3.73 27.71
CA SER A 76 0.21 4.46 26.44
C SER A 76 1.57 5.05 26.07
N THR A 77 1.67 5.67 24.91
CA THR A 77 2.81 6.50 24.48
C THR A 77 3.09 7.71 25.38
N SER A 78 2.18 8.04 26.30
CA SER A 78 2.31 9.18 27.20
C SER A 78 2.35 8.80 28.68
N SER A 79 2.15 7.52 29.03
CA SER A 79 2.06 7.11 30.43
C SER A 79 2.55 5.69 30.68
N ILE A 80 3.30 5.53 31.76
CA ILE A 80 3.75 4.25 32.31
C ILE A 80 3.22 4.11 33.75
N GLU A 81 2.78 2.91 34.08
CA GLU A 81 2.61 2.47 35.46
C GLU A 81 3.85 1.67 35.88
N LEU A 82 4.38 1.97 37.06
CA LEU A 82 5.50 1.27 37.64
C LEU A 82 5.08 0.60 38.94
N GLU A 83 5.44 -0.67 39.07
CA GLU A 83 5.53 -1.36 40.35
C GLU A 83 7.00 -1.66 40.66
N LEU A 84 7.47 -1.14 41.79
CA LEU A 84 8.82 -1.34 42.28
C LEU A 84 8.77 -2.06 43.61
N THR A 85 9.58 -3.10 43.77
CA THR A 85 9.74 -3.80 45.05
C THR A 85 11.21 -3.81 45.43
N TRP A 86 11.55 -3.33 46.62
CA TRP A 86 12.91 -3.35 47.17
C TRP A 86 13.01 -4.31 48.34
N ALA A 87 14.13 -5.00 48.46
CA ALA A 87 14.60 -5.70 49.63
C ALA A 87 15.86 -4.98 50.16
N VAL A 88 15.71 -4.32 51.30
CA VAL A 88 16.76 -3.55 51.96
C VAL A 88 17.41 -4.41 53.02
N ARG A 89 18.71 -4.62 52.88
CA ARG A 89 19.55 -5.41 53.78
C ARG A 89 20.47 -4.54 54.60
N GLU A 90 20.86 -3.42 54.03
CA GLU A 90 21.65 -2.38 54.67
C GLU A 90 21.26 -1.02 54.09
N PHE A 91 21.29 0.04 54.89
CA PHE A 91 20.94 1.39 54.46
C PHE A 91 21.76 2.47 55.17
N GLU A 92 21.97 3.61 54.53
CA GLU A 92 22.72 4.74 55.07
C GLU A 92 22.28 5.11 56.50
N ARG A 93 23.19 4.95 57.46
CA ARG A 93 22.88 5.09 58.90
C ARG A 93 22.60 6.53 59.32
N ASP A 94 23.25 7.50 58.68
CA ASP A 94 23.11 8.91 59.00
C ASP A 94 21.70 9.42 58.62
N THR A 95 21.17 8.97 57.48
CA THR A 95 19.81 9.30 57.03
C THR A 95 18.76 8.69 57.95
N LEU A 96 19.03 7.56 58.61
CA LEU A 96 18.13 6.98 59.61
C LEU A 96 18.25 7.59 61.01
N GLY A 97 19.23 8.48 61.24
CA GLY A 97 19.53 9.04 62.57
C GLY A 97 20.21 8.03 63.50
N LEU A 98 20.87 7.02 62.92
CA LEU A 98 21.68 6.01 63.60
C LEU A 98 23.18 6.28 63.43
N GLY A 99 23.52 7.45 62.91
CA GLY A 99 24.87 7.92 62.61
C GLY A 99 25.77 8.20 63.81
N SER A 100 27.02 8.56 63.51
CA SER A 100 28.06 8.89 64.49
C SER A 100 27.62 10.04 65.41
N GLY A 101 27.92 9.96 66.71
CA GLY A 101 27.49 10.93 67.71
C GLY A 101 26.11 10.66 68.33
N THR A 102 25.44 9.58 67.92
CA THR A 102 24.27 9.01 68.63
C THR A 102 24.72 7.85 69.51
N THR A 103 23.95 7.51 70.55
CA THR A 103 24.29 6.37 71.42
C THR A 103 24.35 5.04 70.66
N VAL A 104 23.49 4.87 69.64
CA VAL A 104 23.48 3.68 68.78
C VAL A 104 24.70 3.71 67.84
N GLY A 105 24.91 4.80 67.10
CA GLY A 105 26.03 4.94 66.16
C GLY A 105 27.40 4.83 66.81
N ASP A 106 27.62 5.46 67.97
CA ASP A 106 28.89 5.35 68.69
C ASP A 106 29.16 3.90 69.16
N THR A 107 28.10 3.14 69.47
CA THR A 107 28.21 1.72 69.87
C THR A 107 28.52 0.83 68.67
N LEU A 108 27.91 1.10 67.51
CA LEU A 108 28.19 0.41 66.24
C LEU A 108 29.67 0.49 65.88
N GLU A 109 30.22 1.71 65.86
CA GLU A 109 31.60 1.96 65.45
C GLU A 109 32.64 1.46 66.45
N GLN A 110 32.38 1.59 67.75
CA GLN A 110 33.38 1.30 68.78
C GLN A 110 33.36 -0.15 69.26
N THR A 111 32.22 -0.83 69.11
CA THR A 111 31.98 -2.11 69.80
C THR A 111 31.47 -3.23 68.88
N ASP A 112 30.61 -2.92 67.91
CA ASP A 112 30.04 -3.93 67.01
C ASP A 112 30.85 -4.13 65.73
N GLY A 113 31.87 -3.29 65.51
CA GLY A 113 32.90 -3.51 64.48
C GLY A 113 32.50 -3.06 63.08
N LEU A 114 31.54 -2.14 62.96
CA LEU A 114 31.18 -1.51 61.69
C LEU A 114 32.24 -0.49 61.28
N ASP A 115 32.66 -0.56 60.02
CA ASP A 115 33.57 0.38 59.39
C ASP A 115 32.81 1.65 58.90
N PRO A 116 33.52 2.71 58.48
CA PRO A 116 32.89 3.93 57.96
C PRO A 116 32.07 3.72 56.68
N ASN A 117 32.32 2.63 55.96
CA ASN A 117 31.62 2.30 54.71
C ASN A 117 30.40 1.41 54.95
N ASP A 118 30.19 0.95 56.18
CA ASP A 118 29.08 0.08 56.57
C ASP A 118 27.90 0.95 57.02
N GLY A 119 26.72 0.64 56.47
CA GLY A 119 25.44 1.23 56.83
C GLY A 119 24.80 0.56 58.05
N ALA A 120 23.51 0.81 58.25
CA ALA A 120 22.72 0.17 59.28
C ALA A 120 22.19 -1.17 58.74
N PRO A 121 22.57 -2.33 59.33
CA PRO A 121 22.05 -3.62 58.89
C PRO A 121 20.55 -3.75 59.21
N ALA A 122 19.83 -4.51 58.40
CA ALA A 122 18.37 -4.61 58.49
C ALA A 122 17.86 -5.04 59.87
N ASP A 123 18.61 -5.90 60.57
CA ASP A 123 18.30 -6.34 61.93
C ASP A 123 18.32 -5.20 62.95
N LEU A 124 19.34 -4.33 62.89
CA LEU A 124 19.38 -3.12 63.69
C LEU A 124 18.21 -2.17 63.36
N ILE A 125 17.87 -2.04 62.08
CA ILE A 125 16.75 -1.20 61.64
C ILE A 125 15.42 -1.75 62.18
N ARG A 126 15.20 -3.06 62.17
CA ARG A 126 14.01 -3.70 62.77
C ARG A 126 13.99 -3.52 64.27
N HIS A 127 15.11 -3.75 64.97
CA HIS A 127 15.21 -3.51 66.40
C HIS A 127 14.88 -2.07 66.79
N THR A 128 15.26 -1.10 65.95
CA THR A 128 14.99 0.32 66.18
C THR A 128 13.75 0.87 65.46
N PHE A 129 12.93 0.01 64.83
CA PHE A 129 11.90 0.40 63.87
C PHE A 129 10.88 1.42 64.41
N ASP A 130 10.41 1.20 65.64
CA ASP A 130 9.44 2.06 66.33
C ASP A 130 10.08 3.18 67.15
N GLN A 131 11.41 3.28 67.17
CA GLN A 131 12.12 4.31 67.93
C GLN A 131 12.01 5.66 67.24
N SER A 132 11.70 6.70 68.02
CA SER A 132 11.64 8.08 67.52
C SER A 132 13.04 8.64 67.30
N THR A 133 13.33 9.09 66.08
CA THR A 133 14.66 9.58 65.64
C THR A 133 15.13 10.87 66.32
N GLY A 134 14.24 11.64 66.93
CA GLY A 134 14.52 12.93 67.58
C GLY A 134 13.70 13.20 68.86
N GLY A 135 13.16 12.15 69.50
CA GLY A 135 12.31 12.25 70.70
C GLY A 135 10.80 12.25 70.41
N SER A 136 9.96 12.46 71.43
CA SER A 136 8.50 12.31 71.31
C SER A 136 7.91 13.26 70.25
N GLY A 137 7.31 12.69 69.20
CA GLY A 137 6.67 13.41 68.10
C GLY A 137 7.50 13.53 66.81
N SER A 138 8.75 13.05 66.79
CA SER A 138 9.52 12.87 65.55
C SER A 138 9.12 11.56 64.84
N PRO A 139 9.34 11.41 63.51
CA PRO A 139 9.12 10.14 62.83
C PRO A 139 9.94 9.01 63.46
N THR A 140 9.39 7.80 63.42
CA THR A 140 10.13 6.59 63.83
C THR A 140 11.19 6.24 62.78
N VAL A 141 12.15 5.37 63.13
CA VAL A 141 13.16 4.88 62.16
C VAL A 141 12.48 4.22 60.96
N GLY A 142 11.44 3.41 61.18
CA GLY A 142 10.65 2.83 60.10
C GLY A 142 9.93 3.87 59.24
N GLN A 143 9.32 4.90 59.84
CA GLN A 143 8.71 6.00 59.07
C GLN A 143 9.73 6.81 58.28
N LYS A 144 10.92 7.02 58.86
CA LYS A 144 12.01 7.74 58.19
C LYS A 144 12.54 6.94 57.02
N LEU A 145 12.87 5.65 57.21
CA LEU A 145 13.28 4.75 56.13
C LEU A 145 12.22 4.70 55.01
N LYS A 146 10.93 4.58 55.35
CA LYS A 146 9.84 4.63 54.35
C LYS A 146 9.84 5.94 53.54
N THR A 147 10.18 7.07 54.16
CA THR A 147 10.26 8.38 53.49
C THR A 147 11.51 8.46 52.62
N GLU A 148 12.68 8.05 53.11
CA GLU A 148 13.92 8.04 52.32
C GLU A 148 13.80 7.12 51.10
N VAL A 149 13.18 5.94 51.26
CA VAL A 149 12.90 5.02 50.14
C VAL A 149 11.91 5.65 49.16
N HIS A 150 10.87 6.33 49.65
CA HIS A 150 9.92 7.05 48.79
C HIS A 150 10.61 8.11 47.93
N ASP A 151 11.42 8.97 48.56
CA ASP A 151 12.16 10.04 47.88
C ASP A 151 13.21 9.47 46.92
N ALA A 152 13.95 8.42 47.34
CA ALA A 152 14.94 7.77 46.49
C ALA A 152 14.35 7.11 45.25
N ILE A 153 13.13 6.55 45.35
CA ILE A 153 12.39 6.00 44.21
C ILE A 153 11.89 7.13 43.33
N GLN A 154 11.29 8.18 43.90
CA GLN A 154 10.81 9.32 43.12
C GLN A 154 11.94 9.96 42.31
N ASP A 155 13.09 10.22 42.92
CA ASP A 155 14.27 10.78 42.24
C ASP A 155 14.76 9.87 41.10
N ALA A 156 14.77 8.55 41.30
CA ALA A 156 15.18 7.59 40.27
C ALA A 156 14.23 7.61 39.06
N LEU A 157 12.92 7.80 39.29
CA LEU A 157 11.92 7.87 38.23
C LEU A 157 11.92 9.20 37.50
N GLU A 158 12.08 10.31 38.24
CA GLU A 158 12.22 11.64 37.67
C GLU A 158 13.48 11.78 36.82
N SER A 159 14.57 11.11 37.20
CA SER A 159 15.81 11.10 36.44
C SER A 159 15.78 10.20 35.20
N GLY A 160 15.01 9.10 35.21
CA GLY A 160 15.08 8.08 34.17
C GLY A 160 13.93 8.06 33.16
N PHE A 161 12.72 8.48 33.55
CA PHE A 161 11.51 8.18 32.77
C PHE A 161 10.61 9.39 32.47
N GLY A 162 10.46 10.32 33.42
CA GLY A 162 9.59 11.49 33.22
C GLY A 162 9.04 12.07 34.52
N THR A 163 7.91 12.77 34.46
CA THR A 163 7.33 13.40 35.65
C THR A 163 6.47 12.39 36.42
N VAL A 164 6.75 12.20 37.71
CA VAL A 164 5.96 11.32 38.59
C VAL A 164 4.68 12.04 39.00
N THR A 165 3.52 11.50 38.62
CA THR A 165 2.21 12.11 38.91
C THR A 165 1.60 11.62 40.22
N SER A 166 1.93 10.39 40.61
CA SER A 166 1.57 9.82 41.90
C SER A 166 2.54 8.71 42.27
N ILE A 167 2.81 8.57 43.58
CA ILE A 167 3.62 7.50 44.14
C ILE A 167 3.06 7.10 45.50
N SER A 168 2.98 5.81 45.77
CA SER A 168 2.59 5.25 47.07
C SER A 168 3.53 4.14 47.44
N THR A 169 4.16 4.24 48.62
CA THR A 169 5.12 3.25 49.15
C THR A 169 4.50 2.55 50.35
N GLU A 170 4.62 1.23 50.46
CA GLU A 170 4.18 0.44 51.61
C GLU A 170 5.16 -0.69 51.93
N TYR A 171 5.15 -1.17 53.18
CA TYR A 171 5.94 -2.35 53.58
C TYR A 171 5.27 -3.64 53.12
N VAL A 172 6.06 -4.60 52.65
CA VAL A 172 5.60 -5.92 52.22
C VAL A 172 6.40 -7.04 52.87
N THR A 173 5.80 -8.23 52.95
CA THR A 173 6.36 -9.38 53.68
C THR A 173 7.18 -10.33 52.82
N SER A 174 7.34 -10.03 51.53
CA SER A 174 8.12 -10.87 50.61
C SER A 174 8.60 -10.08 49.41
N PHE A 175 9.79 -10.42 48.92
CA PHE A 175 10.38 -9.92 47.68
C PHE A 175 10.61 -11.11 46.75
N THR A 176 10.29 -10.95 45.46
CA THR A 176 10.56 -12.01 44.47
C THR A 176 11.41 -11.44 43.35
N SER A 177 12.58 -12.03 43.13
CA SER A 177 13.44 -11.76 41.98
C SER A 177 13.97 -13.08 41.41
N GLY A 178 14.07 -13.17 40.08
CA GLY A 178 14.65 -14.34 39.41
C GLY A 178 13.95 -15.67 39.70
N GLY A 179 12.66 -15.65 40.08
CA GLY A 179 11.90 -16.84 40.48
C GLY A 179 12.19 -17.35 41.90
N GLN A 180 12.98 -16.63 42.70
CA GLN A 180 13.21 -16.88 44.12
C GLN A 180 12.44 -15.87 44.95
N THR A 181 11.71 -16.35 45.96
CA THR A 181 10.97 -15.50 46.90
C THR A 181 11.71 -15.45 48.23
N THR A 182 12.19 -14.26 48.58
CA THR A 182 12.79 -13.94 49.87
C THR A 182 11.71 -13.48 50.84
N THR A 183 11.72 -14.00 52.06
CA THR A 183 10.78 -13.59 53.11
C THR A 183 11.30 -12.33 53.78
N CYS A 184 10.45 -11.33 53.97
CA CYS A 184 10.80 -10.05 54.57
C CYS A 184 10.04 -9.87 55.88
N SER A 185 10.63 -9.15 56.84
CA SER A 185 10.03 -8.90 58.13
C SER A 185 10.29 -7.46 58.60
N THR A 186 9.32 -6.89 59.31
CA THR A 186 9.49 -5.67 60.12
C THR A 186 9.46 -5.99 61.62
N ASP A 187 9.30 -7.27 61.99
CA ASP A 187 9.23 -7.73 63.37
C ASP A 187 10.63 -7.92 63.95
N SER A 188 10.86 -7.41 65.16
CA SER A 188 12.13 -7.40 65.88
C SER A 188 12.24 -8.46 66.98
N ALA A 189 11.28 -9.40 67.04
CA ALA A 189 11.20 -10.41 68.11
C ALA A 189 11.39 -11.86 67.64
N SER A 190 11.66 -12.07 66.34
CA SER A 190 11.80 -13.40 65.75
C SER A 190 12.78 -13.46 64.58
N ASP A 191 13.58 -12.41 64.42
CA ASP A 191 14.41 -12.12 63.27
C ASP A 191 15.88 -12.48 63.46
N ALA A 192 16.35 -12.66 64.70
CA ALA A 192 17.69 -13.16 65.00
C ALA A 192 17.74 -14.64 65.42
N GLN A 193 18.92 -15.28 65.32
CA GLN A 193 19.14 -16.67 65.72
C GLN A 193 18.81 -16.91 67.20
N ALA A 194 19.09 -15.95 68.06
CA ALA A 194 18.77 -16.02 69.48
C ALA A 194 17.25 -16.03 69.75
N GLU A 195 16.45 -15.63 68.77
CA GLU A 195 15.01 -15.43 68.84
C GLU A 195 14.21 -16.47 68.03
N GLY A 196 14.91 -17.30 67.25
CA GLY A 196 14.32 -18.41 66.51
C GLY A 196 14.50 -18.35 64.99
N ALA A 197 15.25 -17.38 64.46
CA ALA A 197 15.64 -17.36 63.06
C ALA A 197 16.62 -18.50 62.72
N SER A 198 16.67 -18.89 61.45
CA SER A 198 17.44 -20.04 60.98
C SER A 198 18.95 -19.82 60.89
N GLU A 199 19.36 -18.56 60.72
CA GLU A 199 20.74 -18.14 60.47
C GLU A 199 21.12 -17.03 61.45
N ASN A 200 22.40 -16.88 61.77
CA ASN A 200 22.92 -15.72 62.52
C ASN A 200 23.50 -14.77 61.47
N ASN A 201 22.68 -13.89 60.92
CA ASN A 201 23.04 -12.95 59.87
C ASN A 201 22.20 -11.67 59.99
N VAL A 202 22.86 -10.57 60.34
CA VAL A 202 22.25 -9.25 60.58
C VAL A 202 21.60 -8.61 59.35
N PHE A 203 21.88 -9.13 58.16
CA PHE A 203 21.32 -8.68 56.88
C PHE A 203 20.04 -9.45 56.50
N GLU A 204 19.70 -10.50 57.25
CA GLU A 204 18.54 -11.37 57.02
C GLU A 204 17.57 -11.34 58.22
N PRO A 205 16.25 -11.55 58.02
CA PRO A 205 15.53 -11.31 56.77
C PRO A 205 15.63 -9.83 56.33
N PRO A 206 15.46 -9.45 55.06
CA PRO A 206 15.47 -8.05 54.65
C PRO A 206 14.18 -7.31 55.05
N LEU A 207 14.23 -5.98 55.02
CA LEU A 207 13.06 -5.10 55.05
C LEU A 207 12.57 -4.85 53.62
N CYS A 208 11.31 -5.15 53.31
CA CYS A 208 10.81 -5.01 51.93
C CYS A 208 9.76 -3.91 51.77
N PHE A 209 9.87 -3.20 50.65
CA PHE A 209 8.99 -2.11 50.25
C PHE A 209 8.39 -2.42 48.90
N GLN A 210 7.14 -2.04 48.70
CA GLN A 210 6.53 -1.94 47.39
C GLN A 210 6.09 -0.51 47.16
N ALA A 211 6.53 0.08 46.06
CA ALA A 211 6.07 1.36 45.57
C ALA A 211 5.31 1.19 44.26
N THR A 212 4.18 1.86 44.14
CA THR A 212 3.43 1.98 42.88
C THR A 212 3.45 3.43 42.45
N ALA A 213 3.82 3.69 41.20
CA ALA A 213 3.92 5.04 40.66
C ALA A 213 3.32 5.12 39.25
N SER A 214 2.81 6.31 38.90
CA SER A 214 2.40 6.64 37.54
C SER A 214 3.28 7.78 37.02
N VAL A 215 3.82 7.61 35.82
CA VAL A 215 4.81 8.51 35.22
C VAL A 215 4.32 8.96 33.85
N ASP A 216 4.34 10.26 33.61
CA ASP A 216 4.08 10.83 32.29
C ASP A 216 5.37 10.75 31.44
N LEU A 217 5.26 10.07 30.29
CA LEU A 217 6.34 9.93 29.32
C LEU A 217 6.47 11.17 28.42
N LEU A 218 7.69 11.48 28.05
CA LEU A 218 7.97 12.49 27.03
C LEU A 218 7.74 11.90 25.62
N ALA A 219 7.00 12.64 24.79
CA ALA A 219 6.72 12.27 23.40
C ALA A 219 7.99 12.01 22.55
N SER A 220 9.13 12.63 22.92
CA SER A 220 10.43 12.42 22.29
C SER A 220 10.92 10.97 22.37
N ASN A 221 10.47 10.19 23.34
CA ASN A 221 10.91 8.80 23.54
C ASN A 221 10.40 7.85 22.44
N PHE A 222 9.38 8.28 21.68
CA PHE A 222 8.81 7.53 20.56
C PHE A 222 9.26 8.05 19.19
N ASN A 223 10.22 8.99 19.17
CA ASN A 223 10.83 9.55 17.97
C ASN A 223 9.88 10.21 16.95
N LEU A 224 8.58 10.39 17.22
CA LEU A 224 7.67 11.04 16.27
C LEU A 224 7.78 12.58 16.36
N VAL A 225 7.83 13.26 15.21
CA VAL A 225 7.87 14.74 15.15
C VAL A 225 6.51 15.28 15.61
N GLY A 226 6.51 15.92 16.78
CA GLY A 226 5.29 16.51 17.35
C GLY A 226 4.80 17.72 16.56
N SER A 227 3.56 17.66 16.08
CA SER A 227 2.77 18.83 15.68
C SER A 227 1.72 19.15 16.77
N GLU A 228 1.15 20.35 16.80
CA GLU A 228 0.08 20.69 17.76
C GLU A 228 -1.20 19.84 17.55
N ASN A 229 -1.34 19.21 16.38
CA ASN A 229 -2.48 18.38 16.00
C ASN A 229 -2.19 16.86 16.11
N LEU A 230 -0.96 16.47 16.43
CA LEU A 230 -0.55 15.06 16.50
C LEU A 230 -1.19 14.36 17.70
N ASP A 231 -2.04 13.36 17.42
CA ASP A 231 -2.41 12.36 18.42
C ASP A 231 -1.36 11.24 18.38
N LEU A 232 -0.33 11.37 19.23
CA LEU A 232 0.81 10.45 19.31
C LEU A 232 0.36 9.01 19.56
N GLU A 233 -0.62 8.82 20.43
CA GLU A 233 -1.12 7.52 20.83
C GLU A 233 -1.83 6.83 19.66
N ARG A 234 -2.74 7.55 19.01
CA ARG A 234 -3.45 7.02 17.83
C ARG A 234 -2.49 6.73 16.69
N THR A 235 -1.53 7.62 16.45
CA THR A 235 -0.51 7.48 15.41
C THR A 235 0.33 6.23 15.64
N TYR A 236 0.90 6.08 16.85
CA TYR A 236 1.72 4.93 17.21
C TYR A 236 0.95 3.62 17.11
N ARG A 237 -0.30 3.60 17.59
CA ARG A 237 -1.18 2.43 17.47
C ARG A 237 -1.44 2.06 16.00
N GLY A 238 -1.79 3.04 15.17
CA GLY A 238 -2.07 2.81 13.75
C GLY A 238 -0.85 2.30 12.98
N LEU A 239 0.33 2.87 13.27
CA LEU A 239 1.60 2.40 12.71
C LEU A 239 1.85 0.92 13.04
N LEU A 240 1.76 0.55 14.31
CA LEU A 240 1.95 -0.83 14.72
C LEU A 240 0.93 -1.72 14.00
N THR A 241 -0.36 -1.36 13.98
CA THR A 241 -1.41 -2.14 13.31
C THR A 241 -1.13 -2.35 11.81
N MET A 242 -0.49 -1.40 11.12
CA MET A 242 -0.01 -1.56 9.74
C MET A 242 1.22 -2.48 9.60
N GLY A 243 1.72 -3.06 10.69
CA GLY A 243 2.89 -3.92 10.71
C GLY A 243 4.21 -3.18 10.92
N ALA A 244 4.18 -1.90 11.32
CA ALA A 244 5.42 -1.19 11.63
C ALA A 244 6.14 -1.82 12.83
N GLU A 245 7.47 -1.87 12.73
CA GLU A 245 8.36 -2.19 13.84
C GLU A 245 9.01 -0.89 14.31
N VAL A 246 8.78 -0.49 15.56
CA VAL A 246 9.31 0.76 16.12
C VAL A 246 10.35 0.46 17.19
N ASN A 247 11.52 1.09 17.07
CA ASN A 247 12.56 1.04 18.10
C ASN A 247 12.29 2.12 19.15
N THR A 248 12.15 1.68 20.40
CA THR A 248 11.98 2.53 21.58
C THR A 248 13.14 2.32 22.53
N SER A 249 13.74 3.40 23.03
CA SER A 249 14.90 3.34 23.92
C SER A 249 14.57 3.92 25.30
N PHE A 250 15.09 3.31 26.36
CA PHE A 250 14.96 3.78 27.74
C PHE A 250 16.31 3.77 28.45
N ASP A 251 16.53 4.70 29.38
CA ASP A 251 17.72 4.71 30.22
C ASP A 251 17.40 4.05 31.57
N LEU A 252 17.96 2.86 31.80
CA LEU A 252 17.88 2.15 33.07
C LEU A 252 19.01 2.60 33.99
N THR A 253 18.69 2.90 35.24
CA THR A 253 19.66 3.43 36.21
C THR A 253 19.67 2.59 37.49
N THR A 254 20.87 2.20 37.94
CA THR A 254 21.09 1.49 39.20
C THR A 254 22.11 2.23 40.06
N LYS A 255 21.68 2.63 41.26
CA LYS A 255 22.53 3.31 42.24
C LYS A 255 23.65 2.39 42.75
N PRO A 256 24.80 2.94 43.16
CA PRO A 256 25.86 2.18 43.81
C PRO A 256 25.37 1.48 45.09
N GLY A 257 25.73 0.20 45.29
CA GLY A 257 25.20 -0.61 46.41
C GLY A 257 23.84 -1.26 46.11
N HIS A 258 23.30 -1.06 44.90
CA HIS A 258 22.03 -1.64 44.48
C HIS A 258 22.22 -2.70 43.40
N LYS A 259 21.32 -3.68 43.40
CA LYS A 259 21.07 -4.58 42.27
C LYS A 259 19.63 -4.38 41.81
N ALA A 260 19.41 -4.26 40.51
CA ALA A 260 18.10 -3.96 39.95
C ALA A 260 17.76 -4.89 38.80
N ASP A 261 16.60 -5.53 38.89
CA ASP A 261 16.00 -6.31 37.81
C ASP A 261 14.83 -5.52 37.21
N PHE A 262 14.95 -5.16 35.94
CA PHE A 262 13.97 -4.39 35.20
C PHE A 262 13.15 -5.33 34.32
N VAL A 263 11.83 -5.14 34.31
CA VAL A 263 10.89 -5.83 33.43
C VAL A 263 9.99 -4.79 32.78
N ILE A 264 9.97 -4.75 31.45
CA ILE A 264 9.10 -3.83 30.70
C ILE A 264 8.04 -4.64 29.98
N ASN A 265 6.79 -4.41 30.36
CA ASN A 265 5.61 -4.97 29.71
C ASN A 265 5.07 -3.96 28.69
N PRO A 266 4.85 -4.39 27.44
CA PRO A 266 4.30 -3.53 26.38
C PRO A 266 2.83 -3.21 26.64
N SER A 267 2.33 -2.16 25.96
CA SER A 267 0.91 -1.80 25.99
C SER A 267 0.02 -2.88 25.43
N SER A 268 -1.27 -2.84 25.79
CA SER A 268 -2.24 -3.89 25.45
C SER A 268 -2.30 -4.26 23.96
N TYR A 269 -2.04 -3.30 23.06
CA TYR A 269 -2.04 -3.43 21.60
C TYR A 269 -0.67 -3.76 20.99
N SER A 270 0.39 -3.92 21.80
CA SER A 270 1.76 -4.11 21.33
C SER A 270 2.46 -5.32 21.98
N THR A 271 3.55 -5.77 21.38
CA THR A 271 4.40 -6.86 21.87
C THR A 271 5.87 -6.54 21.58
N VAL A 272 6.79 -7.00 22.43
CA VAL A 272 8.22 -6.85 22.17
C VAL A 272 8.69 -7.92 21.17
N LEU A 273 9.20 -7.49 20.03
CA LEU A 273 9.74 -8.34 18.96
C LEU A 273 11.23 -8.64 19.16
N GLY A 274 11.96 -7.75 19.82
CA GLY A 274 13.39 -7.89 20.07
C GLY A 274 13.88 -6.92 21.14
N VAL A 275 15.04 -7.24 21.70
CA VAL A 275 15.75 -6.44 22.70
C VAL A 275 17.22 -6.35 22.31
N ASP A 276 17.95 -5.43 22.94
CA ASP A 276 19.41 -5.36 22.85
C ASP A 276 20.14 -6.63 23.34
N GLY A 277 21.46 -6.66 23.20
CA GLY A 277 22.27 -7.84 23.58
C GLY A 277 22.34 -8.12 25.08
N ASN A 278 21.88 -7.21 25.93
CA ASN A 278 21.90 -7.33 27.39
C ASN A 278 20.52 -7.72 27.95
N GLY A 279 19.46 -7.61 27.14
CA GLY A 279 18.10 -7.96 27.50
C GLY A 279 17.73 -9.40 27.17
N THR A 280 16.64 -9.87 27.75
CA THR A 280 16.02 -11.14 27.40
C THR A 280 14.51 -10.97 27.20
N LEU A 281 13.94 -11.68 26.23
CA LEU A 281 12.49 -11.73 26.03
C LEU A 281 11.84 -12.69 27.02
N LEU A 282 10.74 -12.25 27.63
CA LEU A 282 9.94 -13.03 28.56
C LEU A 282 8.52 -13.19 28.01
N LEU A 283 8.14 -14.41 27.65
CA LEU A 283 6.78 -14.71 27.21
C LEU A 283 5.80 -14.62 28.39
N ARG A 284 4.80 -13.75 28.28
CA ARG A 284 3.73 -13.59 29.26
C ARG A 284 2.39 -14.06 28.71
N ALA A 285 1.61 -14.68 29.60
CA ALA A 285 0.25 -15.10 29.28
C ALA A 285 -0.65 -13.86 29.15
N GLY A 286 -1.44 -13.81 28.09
CA GLY A 286 -2.40 -12.74 27.85
C GLY A 286 -3.38 -13.10 26.75
N THR A 287 -4.31 -12.21 26.43
CA THR A 287 -5.29 -12.40 25.36
C THR A 287 -5.01 -11.43 24.21
N PRO A 288 -4.19 -11.80 23.19
CA PRO A 288 -3.37 -13.01 23.02
C PRO A 288 -2.03 -12.94 23.79
N ASN A 289 -1.22 -14.00 23.84
CA ASN A 289 0.08 -13.94 24.54
C ASN A 289 0.98 -12.83 23.98
N PHE A 290 1.86 -12.29 24.81
CA PHE A 290 2.76 -11.20 24.43
C PHE A 290 4.16 -11.42 25.02
N ASN A 291 5.16 -10.81 24.41
CA ASN A 291 6.52 -10.79 24.94
C ASN A 291 6.75 -9.49 25.70
N ALA A 292 7.23 -9.62 26.93
CA ALA A 292 7.85 -8.56 27.71
C ALA A 292 9.38 -8.65 27.56
N SER A 293 10.10 -7.68 28.09
CA SER A 293 11.56 -7.66 28.12
C SER A 293 12.09 -7.54 29.54
N THR A 294 13.28 -8.09 29.80
CA THR A 294 13.94 -7.99 31.10
C THR A 294 15.43 -7.70 30.98
N TRP A 295 15.95 -6.91 31.92
CA TRP A 295 17.37 -6.63 32.14
C TRP A 295 17.72 -6.80 33.61
N SER A 296 18.96 -7.15 33.89
CA SER A 296 19.50 -7.24 35.26
C SER A 296 20.79 -6.45 35.34
N MET A 297 20.86 -5.52 36.29
CA MET A 297 22.00 -4.64 36.50
C MET A 297 22.48 -4.79 37.94
N ASP A 298 23.74 -5.17 38.11
CA ASP A 298 24.36 -5.38 39.41
C ASP A 298 25.40 -4.30 39.68
N HIS A 299 25.16 -3.49 40.70
CA HIS A 299 26.05 -2.44 41.16
C HIS A 299 26.38 -2.56 42.66
N LEU A 300 26.25 -3.76 43.24
CA LEU A 300 26.52 -3.99 44.66
C LEU A 300 27.98 -3.71 45.03
N GLN A 301 28.92 -4.09 44.17
CA GLN A 301 30.37 -3.97 44.41
C GLN A 301 30.95 -2.62 43.94
N ALA A 302 30.13 -1.57 43.92
CA ALA A 302 30.55 -0.22 43.51
C ALA A 302 31.64 0.34 44.44
N GLY A 303 32.67 0.99 43.89
CA GLY A 303 33.65 1.70 44.72
C GLY A 303 33.07 2.97 45.37
N GLU A 304 33.74 3.48 46.41
CA GLU A 304 33.29 4.66 47.19
C GLU A 304 33.00 5.93 46.36
N THR A 305 33.65 6.08 45.20
CA THR A 305 33.51 7.24 44.29
C THR A 305 32.74 6.91 42.99
N ALA A 306 32.14 5.72 42.91
CA ALA A 306 31.35 5.32 41.75
C ALA A 306 30.09 6.19 41.61
N THR A 307 29.78 6.60 40.39
CA THR A 307 28.49 7.23 40.03
C THR A 307 27.46 6.15 39.76
N ASP A 308 26.20 6.54 39.49
CA ASP A 308 25.16 5.61 39.07
C ASP A 308 25.54 4.84 37.80
N LEU A 309 25.13 3.57 37.73
CA LEU A 309 25.27 2.75 36.53
C LEU A 309 24.05 3.01 35.66
N VAL A 310 24.28 3.68 34.53
CA VAL A 310 23.23 3.98 33.53
C VAL A 310 23.46 3.10 32.30
N GLN A 311 22.40 2.46 31.83
CA GLN A 311 22.40 1.66 30.61
C GLN A 311 21.19 2.04 29.75
N THR A 312 21.46 2.56 28.56
CA THR A 312 20.44 2.71 27.52
C THR A 312 20.10 1.33 26.96
N VAL A 313 18.81 1.00 26.96
CA VAL A 313 18.27 -0.25 26.42
C VAL A 313 17.36 0.02 25.25
N ASP A 314 17.46 -0.80 24.23
CA ASP A 314 16.64 -0.71 23.03
C ASP A 314 15.63 -1.87 22.95
N LEU A 315 14.38 -1.52 22.67
CA LEU A 315 13.29 -2.46 22.43
C LEU A 315 12.75 -2.24 21.04
N ARG A 316 12.50 -3.34 20.34
CA ARG A 316 11.75 -3.31 19.08
C ARG A 316 10.32 -3.73 19.35
N MET A 317 9.40 -2.80 19.16
CA MET A 317 7.98 -2.95 19.42
C MET A 317 7.24 -3.29 18.12
N GLY A 318 6.26 -4.19 18.20
CA GLY A 318 5.37 -4.55 17.11
C GLY A 318 3.93 -4.67 17.57
N HIS A 319 3.00 -4.83 16.63
CA HIS A 319 1.60 -5.01 16.95
C HIS A 319 1.30 -6.37 17.58
N ARG A 320 0.45 -6.37 18.59
CA ARG A 320 -0.05 -7.58 19.22
C ARG A 320 -1.22 -8.14 18.41
N ASN A 321 -0.87 -8.89 17.37
CA ASN A 321 -1.82 -9.48 16.43
C ASN A 321 -2.90 -10.33 17.14
N SER A 322 -4.17 -10.05 16.86
CA SER A 322 -5.33 -10.77 17.43
C SER A 322 -6.41 -11.04 16.38
N PRO A 323 -7.27 -12.06 16.55
CA PRO A 323 -8.37 -12.30 15.61
C PRO A 323 -9.39 -11.15 15.50
N GLN A 324 -9.49 -10.30 16.53
CA GLN A 324 -10.41 -9.16 16.56
C GLN A 324 -9.81 -7.90 15.93
N SER A 325 -8.48 -7.80 15.89
CA SER A 325 -7.73 -6.69 15.30
C SER A 325 -6.43 -7.27 14.77
N PRO A 326 -6.45 -7.80 13.53
CA PRO A 326 -5.27 -8.40 12.93
C PRO A 326 -4.25 -7.31 12.59
N THR A 327 -2.98 -7.68 12.54
CA THR A 327 -1.97 -6.84 11.85
C THR A 327 -2.30 -6.85 10.36
N VAL A 328 -2.23 -5.69 9.71
CA VAL A 328 -2.39 -5.57 8.26
C VAL A 328 -1.35 -6.44 7.56
N ASP A 329 -1.82 -7.25 6.62
CA ASP A 329 -1.01 -8.10 5.78
C ASP A 329 -1.56 -8.00 4.36
N ILE A 330 -0.71 -7.65 3.40
CA ILE A 330 -1.07 -7.44 2.01
C ILE A 330 -0.28 -8.44 1.17
N GLU A 331 -0.99 -9.21 0.36
CA GLU A 331 -0.36 -10.18 -0.53
C GLU A 331 0.51 -9.46 -1.56
N GLU A 332 1.73 -9.96 -1.75
CA GLU A 332 2.69 -9.43 -2.71
C GLU A 332 2.11 -9.45 -4.11
N GLY A 333 2.16 -8.31 -4.81
CA GLY A 333 1.61 -8.18 -6.16
C GLY A 333 0.09 -7.97 -6.23
N SER A 334 -0.62 -7.87 -5.10
CA SER A 334 -2.05 -7.50 -5.11
C SER A 334 -2.27 -6.06 -5.59
N LYS A 335 -3.48 -5.73 -6.06
CA LYS A 335 -3.83 -4.40 -6.57
C LYS A 335 -3.54 -3.30 -5.55
N ALA A 336 -2.55 -2.45 -5.85
CA ALA A 336 -2.17 -1.30 -5.05
C ALA A 336 -2.81 -0.01 -5.54
N LEU A 337 -2.95 0.10 -6.86
CA LEU A 337 -3.45 1.28 -7.55
C LEU A 337 -4.49 0.89 -8.60
N ASP A 338 -5.52 1.71 -8.73
CA ASP A 338 -6.57 1.55 -9.73
C ASP A 338 -6.66 2.85 -10.55
N LEU A 339 -6.35 2.79 -11.83
CA LEU A 339 -6.25 3.94 -12.71
C LEU A 339 -7.44 4.00 -13.63
N ASN A 340 -8.22 5.08 -13.54
CA ASN A 340 -9.35 5.33 -14.41
C ASN A 340 -9.07 6.55 -15.28
N LEU A 341 -9.15 6.34 -16.59
CA LEU A 341 -8.92 7.37 -17.59
C LEU A 341 -10.17 7.48 -18.45
N VAL A 342 -10.81 8.65 -18.46
CA VAL A 342 -12.00 8.93 -19.26
C VAL A 342 -11.61 9.92 -20.35
N VAL A 343 -11.62 9.46 -21.60
CA VAL A 343 -11.42 10.28 -22.79
C VAL A 343 -12.79 10.69 -23.32
N ASP A 344 -13.17 11.95 -23.13
CA ASP A 344 -14.45 12.48 -23.63
C ASP A 344 -14.30 13.06 -25.04
N LEU A 345 -14.81 12.33 -26.04
CA LEU A 345 -14.85 12.75 -27.44
C LEU A 345 -16.24 13.20 -27.89
N SER A 346 -17.14 13.53 -26.96
CA SER A 346 -18.47 14.05 -27.28
C SER A 346 -18.41 15.29 -28.19
N ASP A 347 -17.37 16.13 -28.03
CA ASP A 347 -16.96 17.20 -28.96
C ASP A 347 -15.49 17.03 -29.36
N GLU A 348 -15.26 16.49 -30.56
CA GLU A 348 -13.93 16.23 -31.13
C GLU A 348 -13.03 17.49 -31.28
N ASN A 349 -13.60 18.71 -31.18
CA ASN A 349 -12.81 19.95 -31.23
C ASN A 349 -12.38 20.45 -29.85
N ALA A 350 -12.95 19.90 -28.78
CA ALA A 350 -12.73 20.29 -27.40
C ALA A 350 -12.75 19.05 -26.48
N ALA A 351 -12.08 17.98 -26.92
CA ALA A 351 -11.93 16.76 -26.18
C ALA A 351 -11.18 16.99 -24.87
N THR A 352 -11.56 16.24 -23.84
CA THR A 352 -10.93 16.31 -22.52
C THR A 352 -10.58 14.91 -22.02
N ILE A 353 -9.50 14.83 -21.25
CA ILE A 353 -9.10 13.61 -20.55
C ILE A 353 -9.26 13.88 -19.06
N ASP A 354 -10.14 13.12 -18.43
CA ASP A 354 -10.23 13.04 -16.98
C ASP A 354 -9.45 11.82 -16.50
N PHE A 355 -8.66 12.00 -15.46
CA PHE A 355 -7.87 10.95 -14.85
C PHE A 355 -8.19 10.88 -13.36
N ALA A 356 -8.43 9.67 -12.86
CA ALA A 356 -8.48 9.38 -11.44
C ALA A 356 -7.60 8.19 -11.10
N ALA A 357 -6.92 8.26 -9.96
CA ALA A 357 -6.15 7.15 -9.41
C ALA A 357 -6.66 6.81 -8.01
N GLY A 358 -7.17 5.60 -7.82
CA GLY A 358 -7.55 5.01 -6.55
C GLY A 358 -6.39 4.29 -5.89
N LEU A 359 -5.87 4.85 -4.80
CA LEU A 359 -4.74 4.32 -4.05
C LEU A 359 -5.21 3.49 -2.85
N TYR A 360 -4.89 2.20 -2.85
CA TYR A 360 -5.23 1.25 -1.79
C TYR A 360 -4.07 1.07 -0.79
N TYR A 361 -2.84 0.96 -1.30
CA TYR A 361 -1.63 0.88 -0.48
C TYR A 361 -0.37 1.28 -1.27
N LEU A 362 0.71 1.55 -0.54
CA LEU A 362 2.06 1.75 -1.06
C LEU A 362 3.01 0.80 -0.33
N ASP A 363 3.74 -0.01 -1.08
CA ASP A 363 4.75 -0.90 -0.52
C ASP A 363 6.07 -0.16 -0.20
N ALA A 364 6.94 -0.82 0.57
CA ALA A 364 8.22 -0.26 0.95
C ALA A 364 9.12 0.07 -0.26
N GLU A 365 9.03 -0.66 -1.38
CA GLU A 365 9.80 -0.38 -2.58
C GLU A 365 9.37 0.94 -3.22
N THR A 366 8.07 1.13 -3.41
CA THR A 366 7.48 2.35 -3.96
C THR A 366 7.76 3.55 -3.06
N LEU A 367 7.61 3.40 -1.74
CA LEU A 367 7.94 4.47 -0.78
C LEU A 367 9.41 4.91 -0.88
N ASN A 368 10.32 3.95 -1.02
CA ASN A 368 11.75 4.25 -1.21
C ASN A 368 12.02 4.89 -2.58
N ASN A 369 11.39 4.40 -3.64
CA ASN A 369 11.55 4.92 -5.00
C ASN A 369 11.04 6.35 -5.13
N TRP A 370 9.88 6.65 -4.54
CA TRP A 370 9.29 7.99 -4.51
C TRP A 370 9.96 8.90 -3.47
N GLY A 371 10.86 8.38 -2.65
CA GLY A 371 11.55 9.14 -1.59
C GLY A 371 10.60 9.64 -0.50
N ILE A 372 9.46 8.98 -0.33
CA ILE A 372 8.42 9.36 0.62
C ILE A 372 8.78 8.77 1.97
N ASN A 373 9.10 9.67 2.90
CA ASN A 373 9.26 9.30 4.28
C ASN A 373 8.14 9.92 5.11
N MET A 374 7.11 9.14 5.43
CA MET A 374 6.02 9.61 6.28
C MET A 374 6.47 9.87 7.71
N PHE A 375 7.64 9.40 8.15
CA PHE A 375 8.09 9.57 9.53
C PHE A 375 9.55 9.99 9.54
N ASP A 376 9.85 11.21 9.97
CA ASP A 376 11.18 11.85 9.92
C ASP A 376 12.23 11.24 10.87
N VAL A 377 12.32 9.91 10.89
CA VAL A 377 13.26 9.15 11.69
C VAL A 377 13.80 7.99 10.87
N ALA A 378 14.60 8.34 9.86
CA ALA A 378 15.40 7.36 9.15
C ALA A 378 16.24 6.55 10.17
N GLY A 379 15.85 5.30 10.43
CA GLY A 379 16.52 4.36 11.31
C GLY A 379 15.78 3.94 12.59
N SER A 380 14.71 4.61 13.00
CA SER A 380 14.00 4.28 14.26
C SER A 380 12.71 3.48 14.08
N ALA A 381 12.17 3.39 12.87
CA ALA A 381 11.02 2.55 12.57
C ALA A 381 11.15 1.94 11.17
N SER A 382 10.67 0.72 11.01
CA SER A 382 10.53 0.04 9.71
C SER A 382 9.06 -0.15 9.41
N ILE A 383 8.59 0.39 8.30
CA ILE A 383 7.19 0.29 7.88
C ILE A 383 7.14 -0.56 6.61
N PRO A 384 6.49 -1.74 6.64
CA PRO A 384 6.47 -2.64 5.49
C PRO A 384 5.56 -2.13 4.37
N VAL A 385 4.45 -1.51 4.74
CA VAL A 385 3.41 -1.05 3.82
C VAL A 385 2.64 0.11 4.44
N ILE A 386 2.13 1.02 3.61
CA ILE A 386 1.24 2.08 4.04
C ILE A 386 -0.07 1.98 3.26
N THR A 387 -1.16 1.69 3.96
CA THR A 387 -2.50 1.59 3.38
C THR A 387 -3.12 2.97 3.16
N SER A 388 -4.27 3.00 2.49
CA SER A 388 -5.11 4.18 2.37
C SER A 388 -5.47 4.77 3.75
N ASP A 389 -5.82 3.94 4.75
CA ASP A 389 -6.02 4.41 6.13
C ASP A 389 -4.72 4.95 6.76
N GLY A 390 -3.56 4.40 6.40
CA GLY A 390 -2.26 4.94 6.79
C GLY A 390 -2.01 6.36 6.28
N ILE A 391 -2.34 6.64 5.03
CA ILE A 391 -2.26 8.00 4.46
C ILE A 391 -3.28 8.92 5.13
N ARG A 392 -4.50 8.46 5.41
CA ARG A 392 -5.50 9.25 6.18
C ARG A 392 -4.98 9.57 7.58
N LEU A 393 -4.37 8.61 8.26
CA LEU A 393 -3.73 8.81 9.55
C LEU A 393 -2.64 9.88 9.45
N ALA A 394 -1.77 9.79 8.45
CA ALA A 394 -0.70 10.78 8.27
C ALA A 394 -1.25 12.19 7.96
N TYR A 395 -2.27 12.28 7.11
CA TYR A 395 -2.94 13.53 6.74
C TYR A 395 -3.64 14.21 7.93
N HIS A 396 -4.46 13.47 8.68
CA HIS A 396 -5.22 14.02 9.80
C HIS A 396 -4.38 14.35 11.04
N ASN A 397 -3.12 13.91 11.08
CA ASN A 397 -2.18 14.20 12.17
C ASN A 397 -1.04 15.17 11.73
N ASP A 398 -1.12 15.76 10.53
CA ASP A 398 -0.09 16.65 9.96
C ASP A 398 1.33 16.04 9.96
N ILE A 399 1.41 14.74 9.69
CA ILE A 399 2.67 13.97 9.75
C ILE A 399 3.45 14.05 8.44
N VAL A 400 2.75 14.16 7.30
CA VAL A 400 3.36 14.15 5.96
C VAL A 400 2.81 15.28 5.10
N ASP A 401 3.67 15.86 4.26
CA ASP A 401 3.25 16.76 3.20
C ASP A 401 2.78 15.95 1.98
N LEU A 402 1.47 15.97 1.74
CA LEU A 402 0.85 15.21 0.66
C LEU A 402 1.28 15.68 -0.75
N THR A 403 1.89 16.85 -0.89
CA THR A 403 2.41 17.29 -2.20
C THR A 403 3.57 16.42 -2.70
N GLN A 404 4.31 15.79 -1.78
CA GLN A 404 5.38 14.86 -2.14
C GLN A 404 4.87 13.65 -2.94
N PHE A 405 3.63 13.22 -2.73
CA PHE A 405 3.03 12.13 -3.49
C PHE A 405 2.62 12.59 -4.89
N THR A 406 1.96 13.73 -5.00
CA THR A 406 1.47 14.25 -6.28
C THR A 406 2.60 14.61 -7.23
N ASP A 407 3.74 15.07 -6.68
CA ASP A 407 4.91 15.45 -7.48
C ASP A 407 5.67 14.24 -8.06
N GLN A 408 5.55 13.07 -7.43
CA GLN A 408 6.23 11.84 -7.90
C GLN A 408 5.34 10.98 -8.79
N PHE A 409 4.04 11.25 -8.86
CA PHE A 409 3.12 10.44 -9.64
C PHE A 409 3.31 10.70 -11.16
N PRO A 410 3.61 9.67 -11.97
CA PRO A 410 3.97 9.80 -13.39
C PRO A 410 2.74 9.98 -14.31
N VAL A 411 1.85 10.96 -14.04
CA VAL A 411 0.69 11.22 -14.92
C VAL A 411 1.13 11.67 -16.32
N GLY A 412 2.22 12.43 -16.40
CA GLY A 412 2.77 12.88 -17.68
C GLY A 412 3.08 11.70 -18.60
N ASP A 413 3.76 10.68 -18.08
CA ASP A 413 4.17 9.50 -18.85
C ASP A 413 2.96 8.65 -19.27
N ILE A 414 1.94 8.52 -18.41
CA ILE A 414 0.69 7.80 -18.73
C ILE A 414 -0.05 8.50 -19.88
N VAL A 415 -0.16 9.83 -19.82
CA VAL A 415 -0.90 10.63 -20.80
C VAL A 415 -0.10 10.78 -22.11
N GLU A 416 1.22 10.85 -22.05
CA GLU A 416 2.08 10.78 -23.24
C GLU A 416 1.99 9.39 -23.90
N GLY A 417 1.97 8.32 -23.11
CA GLY A 417 1.71 6.96 -23.59
C GLY A 417 0.36 6.86 -24.30
N LEU A 418 -0.70 7.42 -23.73
CA LEU A 418 -2.01 7.51 -24.40
C LEU A 418 -1.92 8.34 -25.70
N GLY A 419 -1.25 9.50 -25.66
CA GLY A 419 -1.08 10.33 -26.85
C GLY A 419 -0.32 9.60 -27.98
N SER A 420 0.62 8.72 -27.63
CA SER A 420 1.38 7.93 -28.61
C SER A 420 0.55 6.87 -29.33
N THR A 421 -0.57 6.42 -28.74
CA THR A 421 -1.49 5.47 -29.37
C THR A 421 -2.59 6.16 -30.19
N MET A 422 -2.48 7.48 -30.37
CA MET A 422 -3.46 8.33 -31.02
C MET A 422 -2.79 9.23 -32.07
N ALA A 423 -3.12 9.05 -33.34
CA ALA A 423 -2.56 9.89 -34.40
C ALA A 423 -3.00 11.36 -34.25
N GLY A 424 -2.11 12.32 -34.55
CA GLY A 424 -2.46 13.73 -34.69
C GLY A 424 -2.79 14.49 -33.40
N VAL A 425 -2.68 13.86 -32.23
CA VAL A 425 -2.82 14.53 -30.93
C VAL A 425 -1.51 15.26 -30.60
N GLY A 426 -1.59 16.57 -30.35
CA GLY A 426 -0.44 17.36 -29.89
C GLY A 426 -0.11 17.09 -28.41
N ASP A 427 0.86 17.83 -27.85
CA ASP A 427 1.21 17.71 -26.43
C ASP A 427 -0.04 17.94 -25.54
N ILE A 428 -0.46 16.90 -24.82
CA ILE A 428 -1.61 16.95 -23.90
C ILE A 428 -1.13 17.51 -22.57
N SER A 429 -1.61 18.71 -22.20
CA SER A 429 -1.29 19.32 -20.90
C SER A 429 -2.33 18.93 -19.86
N MET A 430 -1.90 18.21 -18.83
CA MET A 430 -2.71 17.94 -17.63
C MET A 430 -2.66 19.10 -16.64
N SER A 431 -3.72 19.26 -15.85
CA SER A 431 -3.72 20.16 -14.69
C SER A 431 -2.97 19.52 -13.51
N ASP A 432 -2.67 20.32 -12.49
CA ASP A 432 -2.10 19.79 -11.25
C ASP A 432 -3.01 18.75 -10.62
N MET A 433 -2.43 17.67 -10.14
CA MET A 433 -3.16 16.60 -9.46
C MET A 433 -3.72 17.08 -8.12
N GLN A 434 -4.98 16.71 -7.85
CA GLN A 434 -5.69 17.09 -6.64
C GLN A 434 -6.17 15.87 -5.87
N TRP A 435 -6.08 15.95 -4.55
CA TRP A 435 -6.67 14.96 -3.67
C TRP A 435 -8.18 15.12 -3.58
N VAL A 436 -8.90 14.03 -3.78
CA VAL A 436 -10.35 14.00 -3.61
C VAL A 436 -10.67 13.88 -2.12
N SER A 437 -11.42 14.86 -1.61
CA SER A 437 -11.82 14.88 -0.20
C SER A 437 -12.72 13.69 0.14
N VAL A 438 -13.81 13.49 -0.60
CA VAL A 438 -14.75 12.36 -0.41
C VAL A 438 -15.30 11.97 -1.78
N SER A 439 -15.38 10.67 -2.03
CA SER A 439 -16.07 10.07 -3.18
C SER A 439 -17.19 9.16 -2.70
N ASP A 440 -18.31 9.14 -3.43
CA ASP A 440 -19.43 8.23 -3.22
C ASP A 440 -19.40 6.98 -4.14
N GLY A 441 -18.29 6.79 -4.88
CA GLY A 441 -18.14 5.66 -5.80
C GLY A 441 -19.02 5.80 -7.05
N THR A 442 -19.10 7.01 -7.60
CA THR A 442 -19.82 7.27 -8.85
C THR A 442 -18.95 8.02 -9.87
N GLY A 443 -19.29 7.88 -11.15
CA GLY A 443 -18.54 8.51 -12.24
C GLY A 443 -17.19 7.82 -12.44
N ILE A 444 -16.12 8.61 -12.44
CA ILE A 444 -14.74 8.13 -12.62
C ILE A 444 -14.18 7.35 -11.40
N PHE A 445 -14.92 7.31 -10.29
CA PHE A 445 -14.54 6.59 -9.08
C PHE A 445 -15.39 5.32 -8.92
N ASP A 446 -14.75 4.16 -8.82
CA ASP A 446 -15.48 2.88 -8.72
C ASP A 446 -16.05 2.60 -7.32
N GLU A 447 -15.46 3.20 -6.27
CA GLU A 447 -15.79 2.88 -4.89
C GLU A 447 -15.86 4.14 -4.00
N GLU A 448 -16.59 4.03 -2.88
CA GLU A 448 -16.58 5.07 -1.86
C GLU A 448 -15.16 5.23 -1.26
N GLY A 449 -14.70 6.46 -1.09
CA GLY A 449 -13.33 6.71 -0.65
C GLY A 449 -12.97 8.18 -0.48
N GLY A 450 -11.67 8.49 -0.58
CA GLY A 450 -11.11 9.84 -0.42
C GLY A 450 -10.42 10.08 0.92
N LEU A 451 -9.78 11.24 1.06
CA LEU A 451 -8.98 11.63 2.25
C LEU A 451 -9.82 11.80 3.53
N ASN A 452 -11.04 12.32 3.39
CA ASN A 452 -11.97 12.58 4.47
C ASN A 452 -13.11 11.56 4.51
N TYR A 453 -12.92 10.39 3.90
CA TYR A 453 -13.82 9.25 4.05
C TYR A 453 -14.05 8.95 5.53
N SER A 454 -15.27 8.56 5.88
CA SER A 454 -15.66 8.23 7.25
C SER A 454 -16.05 6.76 7.35
N HIS A 455 -15.37 6.02 8.22
CA HIS A 455 -15.70 4.63 8.47
C HIS A 455 -17.00 4.50 9.26
N SER A 456 -17.98 3.80 8.69
CA SER A 456 -19.27 3.50 9.35
C SER A 456 -19.44 2.03 9.76
N SER A 457 -18.61 1.13 9.22
CA SER A 457 -18.65 -0.32 9.46
C SER A 457 -17.23 -0.89 9.54
N GLY A 458 -17.03 -1.95 10.33
CA GLY A 458 -15.72 -2.62 10.46
C GLY A 458 -14.83 -2.07 11.57
N CYS A 459 -15.07 -0.84 12.05
CA CYS A 459 -14.41 -0.27 13.21
C CYS A 459 -15.14 -0.58 14.51
N THR A 460 -14.41 -1.17 15.46
CA THR A 460 -14.92 -1.44 16.82
C THR A 460 -14.32 -0.52 17.86
N GLU A 461 -13.53 0.48 17.43
CA GLU A 461 -12.97 1.48 18.32
C GLU A 461 -14.08 2.29 19.03
N PRO A 462 -13.98 2.54 20.35
CA PRO A 462 -14.91 3.43 21.05
C PRO A 462 -14.74 4.87 20.56
N VAL A 463 -15.76 5.39 19.87
CA VAL A 463 -15.76 6.76 19.33
C VAL A 463 -16.31 7.74 20.35
N ALA A 464 -15.57 8.82 20.64
CA ALA A 464 -16.07 9.91 21.47
C ALA A 464 -17.23 10.63 20.76
N ALA A 465 -18.17 11.19 21.53
CA ALA A 465 -19.34 11.87 20.95
C ALA A 465 -18.91 13.04 20.04
N GLY A 466 -19.25 12.96 18.75
CA GLY A 466 -18.93 13.98 17.74
C GLY A 466 -17.61 13.78 16.99
N GLN A 467 -16.86 12.71 17.26
CA GLN A 467 -15.64 12.38 16.52
C GLN A 467 -15.99 11.56 15.26
N VAL A 468 -15.37 11.91 14.13
CA VAL A 468 -15.46 11.15 12.87
C VAL A 468 -14.22 10.26 12.77
N LEU A 469 -14.42 8.97 12.49
CA LEU A 469 -13.32 8.04 12.26
C LEU A 469 -12.91 8.07 10.80
N HIS A 470 -11.81 8.77 10.51
CA HIS A 470 -11.20 8.78 9.17
C HIS A 470 -10.28 7.58 8.92
N TYR A 471 -9.79 6.95 9.98
CA TYR A 471 -8.98 5.73 9.94
C TYR A 471 -9.31 4.86 11.15
N CYS A 472 -9.14 3.56 11.00
CA CYS A 472 -9.59 2.58 11.98
C CYS A 472 -8.43 2.01 12.81
N LEU A 473 -8.48 2.06 14.14
CA LEU A 473 -7.40 1.49 14.99
C LEU A 473 -7.74 0.13 15.62
N GLN A 474 -9.01 -0.27 15.61
CA GLN A 474 -9.48 -1.53 16.19
C GLN A 474 -10.64 -2.09 15.36
N GLY A 475 -10.62 -3.40 15.18
CA GLY A 475 -11.61 -4.14 14.42
C GLY A 475 -10.97 -4.97 13.29
N PRO A 476 -11.78 -5.74 12.55
CA PRO A 476 -11.31 -6.52 11.41
C PRO A 476 -10.70 -5.66 10.29
N ASN A 477 -11.10 -4.38 10.19
CA ASN A 477 -10.69 -3.44 9.16
C ASN A 477 -9.70 -2.39 9.70
N ALA A 478 -9.01 -2.68 10.80
CA ALA A 478 -8.10 -1.73 11.42
C ALA A 478 -6.93 -1.41 10.47
N MET A 479 -6.77 -0.13 10.13
CA MET A 479 -5.77 0.41 9.23
C MET A 479 -5.74 -0.26 7.85
N ASP A 480 -6.86 -0.82 7.38
CA ASP A 480 -6.89 -1.55 6.13
C ASP A 480 -6.83 -0.63 4.89
N GLY A 481 -6.58 -1.24 3.73
CA GLY A 481 -6.59 -0.55 2.44
C GLY A 481 -7.96 -0.53 1.76
N SER A 482 -9.02 -1.06 2.38
CA SER A 482 -10.26 -1.46 1.68
C SER A 482 -11.01 -0.31 1.00
N LYS A 483 -10.78 0.92 1.45
CA LYS A 483 -11.39 2.13 0.89
C LYS A 483 -10.30 3.01 0.28
N PRO A 484 -10.23 3.19 -1.04
CA PRO A 484 -9.13 3.89 -1.68
C PRO A 484 -9.12 5.38 -1.34
N ILE A 485 -7.94 6.00 -1.46
CA ILE A 485 -7.83 7.45 -1.57
C ILE A 485 -7.72 7.81 -3.05
N TYR A 486 -8.48 8.81 -3.48
CA TYR A 486 -8.47 9.22 -4.86
C TYR A 486 -7.62 10.47 -5.09
N LEU A 487 -6.85 10.41 -6.17
CA LEU A 487 -6.22 11.54 -6.82
C LEU A 487 -6.96 11.77 -8.14
N GLN A 488 -7.15 13.02 -8.54
CA GLN A 488 -7.80 13.37 -9.80
C GLN A 488 -7.07 14.51 -10.51
N THR A 489 -7.14 14.52 -11.85
CA THR A 489 -6.76 15.66 -12.67
C THR A 489 -7.52 15.61 -13.99
N THR A 490 -7.59 16.75 -14.68
CA THR A 490 -8.25 16.92 -15.96
C THR A 490 -7.31 17.65 -16.92
N SER A 491 -7.31 17.25 -18.18
CA SER A 491 -6.55 17.90 -19.25
C SER A 491 -7.13 19.27 -19.61
N GLN A 492 -6.31 20.11 -20.24
CA GLN A 492 -6.86 21.22 -21.02
C GLN A 492 -7.60 20.66 -22.26
N PRO A 493 -8.65 21.33 -22.77
CA PRO A 493 -9.34 20.89 -23.98
C PRO A 493 -8.39 20.86 -25.19
N PHE A 494 -8.44 19.79 -25.97
CA PHE A 494 -7.65 19.61 -27.18
C PHE A 494 -8.53 19.10 -28.35
N SER A 495 -8.02 19.16 -29.57
CA SER A 495 -8.72 18.62 -30.73
C SER A 495 -8.25 17.20 -30.96
N MET A 496 -9.20 16.28 -31.09
CA MET A 496 -8.94 14.88 -31.36
C MET A 496 -10.14 14.24 -32.06
N ARG A 497 -9.90 13.48 -33.14
CA ARG A 497 -10.96 12.72 -33.79
C ARG A 497 -10.93 11.29 -33.31
N PHE A 498 -12.11 10.71 -33.12
CA PHE A 498 -12.22 9.31 -32.72
C PHE A 498 -11.56 8.35 -33.73
N ILE A 499 -11.63 8.69 -35.02
CA ILE A 499 -11.05 7.86 -36.09
C ILE A 499 -9.52 7.78 -36.03
N ASP A 500 -8.86 8.77 -35.43
CA ASP A 500 -7.41 8.81 -35.31
C ASP A 500 -6.89 7.66 -34.43
N ILE A 501 -7.70 7.20 -33.46
CA ILE A 501 -7.43 6.01 -32.64
C ILE A 501 -7.40 4.75 -33.52
N ILE A 502 -8.31 4.64 -34.48
CA ILE A 502 -8.41 3.47 -35.36
C ILE A 502 -7.31 3.49 -36.41
N MET A 503 -6.93 4.67 -36.90
CA MET A 503 -5.85 4.83 -37.88
C MET A 503 -4.50 4.41 -37.32
N GLU A 504 -4.18 4.81 -36.08
CA GLU A 504 -2.90 4.46 -35.43
C GLU A 504 -2.75 2.95 -35.21
N GLN A 505 -3.87 2.23 -35.08
CA GLN A 505 -3.86 0.78 -34.92
C GLN A 505 -3.75 0.01 -36.25
N ASN A 506 -3.85 0.69 -37.41
CA ASN A 506 -3.71 0.08 -38.73
C ASN A 506 -2.30 0.29 -39.32
N ASP A 507 -1.89 -0.59 -40.24
CA ASP A 507 -0.60 -0.46 -40.93
C ASP A 507 -0.44 0.90 -41.63
N GLU A 508 0.68 1.58 -41.37
CA GLU A 508 1.03 2.91 -41.90
C GLU A 508 0.92 3.02 -43.44
N ASN A 509 1.08 1.90 -44.16
CA ASN A 509 1.02 1.85 -45.64
C ASN A 509 -0.34 1.42 -46.19
N SER A 510 -1.38 1.34 -45.35
CA SER A 510 -2.71 0.96 -45.82
C SER A 510 -3.35 2.10 -46.63
N THR A 511 -4.02 1.75 -47.73
CA THR A 511 -4.86 2.69 -48.51
C THR A 511 -6.00 3.28 -47.66
N ILE A 512 -6.32 2.64 -46.54
CA ILE A 512 -7.32 3.08 -45.55
C ILE A 512 -6.83 4.33 -44.82
N ASN A 513 -5.57 4.39 -44.39
CA ASN A 513 -5.03 5.56 -43.69
C ASN A 513 -5.07 6.81 -44.59
N GLY A 514 -4.62 6.68 -45.84
CA GLY A 514 -4.71 7.78 -46.82
C GLY A 514 -6.15 8.23 -47.11
N PHE A 515 -7.14 7.34 -47.02
CA PHE A 515 -8.56 7.70 -47.14
C PHE A 515 -9.05 8.46 -45.89
N LEU A 516 -8.78 7.94 -44.69
CA LEU A 516 -9.26 8.50 -43.43
C LEU A 516 -8.64 9.87 -43.06
N GLU A 517 -7.38 10.11 -43.45
CA GLU A 517 -6.70 11.41 -43.30
C GLU A 517 -7.43 12.56 -44.01
N ASN A 518 -8.00 12.28 -45.18
CA ASN A 518 -8.62 13.30 -46.05
C ASN A 518 -10.12 13.50 -45.79
N ILE A 519 -10.70 12.71 -44.89
CA ILE A 519 -12.13 12.72 -44.56
C ILE A 519 -12.37 13.57 -43.33
N GLN A 520 -13.45 14.34 -43.33
CA GLN A 520 -13.91 15.06 -42.13
C GLN A 520 -14.86 14.18 -41.30
N SER A 521 -14.99 14.45 -39.99
CA SER A 521 -15.96 13.72 -39.15
C SER A 521 -17.39 13.77 -39.71
N SER A 522 -17.80 14.89 -40.33
CA SER A 522 -19.11 14.99 -40.98
C SER A 522 -19.27 14.11 -42.22
N ASP A 523 -18.18 13.82 -42.92
CA ASP A 523 -18.19 12.92 -44.07
C ASP A 523 -18.28 11.46 -43.60
N LEU A 524 -17.61 11.13 -42.49
CA LEU A 524 -17.69 9.81 -41.85
C LEU A 524 -19.06 9.57 -41.20
N GLU A 525 -19.66 10.58 -40.57
CA GLU A 525 -21.04 10.55 -40.10
C GLU A 525 -22.02 10.20 -41.22
N ARG A 526 -21.87 10.82 -42.40
CA ARG A 526 -22.70 10.51 -43.57
C ARG A 526 -22.47 9.10 -44.08
N LEU A 527 -21.22 8.63 -44.07
CA LEU A 527 -20.87 7.27 -44.45
C LEU A 527 -21.52 6.25 -43.50
N MET A 528 -21.36 6.42 -42.19
CA MET A 528 -21.92 5.48 -41.20
C MET A 528 -23.46 5.50 -41.18
N ASN A 529 -24.08 6.68 -41.27
CA ASN A 529 -25.54 6.79 -41.42
C ASN A 529 -26.05 6.26 -42.77
N SER A 530 -25.18 6.02 -43.76
CA SER A 530 -25.58 5.37 -45.03
C SER A 530 -25.63 3.84 -44.97
N GLY A 531 -25.40 3.25 -43.78
CA GLY A 531 -25.44 1.81 -43.55
C GLY A 531 -24.05 1.16 -43.50
N PHE A 532 -22.99 1.96 -43.48
CA PHE A 532 -21.62 1.48 -43.27
C PHE A 532 -21.39 1.25 -41.77
N SER A 533 -20.99 0.03 -41.39
CA SER A 533 -20.51 -0.27 -40.06
C SER A 533 -19.00 -0.55 -40.08
N LEU A 534 -18.33 -0.26 -38.97
CA LEU A 534 -16.92 -0.53 -38.81
C LEU A 534 -16.74 -1.58 -37.72
N GLU A 535 -16.10 -2.70 -38.06
CA GLU A 535 -15.66 -3.69 -37.08
C GLU A 535 -14.14 -3.60 -36.95
N ALA A 536 -13.65 -3.37 -35.74
CA ALA A 536 -12.22 -3.27 -35.43
C ALA A 536 -11.91 -4.08 -34.18
N LEU A 537 -10.75 -4.72 -34.13
CA LEU A 537 -10.26 -5.36 -32.91
C LEU A 537 -9.23 -4.43 -32.27
N ILE A 538 -9.60 -3.76 -31.18
CA ILE A 538 -8.65 -2.97 -30.39
C ILE A 538 -7.95 -3.95 -29.46
N GLY A 539 -6.71 -4.28 -29.81
CA GLY A 539 -5.89 -5.27 -29.11
C GLY A 539 -5.31 -4.74 -27.80
N GLY A 540 -4.66 -5.63 -27.05
CA GLY A 540 -3.92 -5.26 -25.83
C GLY A 540 -2.70 -4.37 -26.08
N SER A 541 -2.24 -4.23 -27.34
CA SER A 541 -1.17 -3.28 -27.73
C SER A 541 -1.50 -1.85 -27.28
N PHE A 542 -2.73 -1.37 -27.53
CA PHE A 542 -3.18 -0.04 -27.11
C PHE A 542 -2.97 0.23 -25.62
N LEU A 543 -3.29 -0.74 -24.75
CA LEU A 543 -3.09 -0.61 -23.31
C LEU A 543 -1.66 -0.94 -22.87
N ASN A 544 -0.89 -1.65 -23.70
CA ASN A 544 0.50 -2.02 -23.40
C ASN A 544 1.48 -0.88 -23.67
N ASP A 545 1.16 0.00 -24.61
CA ASP A 545 1.98 1.18 -24.92
C ASP A 545 1.87 2.27 -23.84
N ILE A 546 0.85 2.21 -22.97
CA ILE A 546 0.73 3.08 -21.80
C ILE A 546 1.67 2.56 -20.71
N PRO A 547 2.76 3.29 -20.38
CA PRO A 547 3.74 2.85 -19.40
C PRO A 547 3.14 2.94 -18.00
N LEU A 548 3.24 1.85 -17.24
CA LEU A 548 2.92 1.79 -15.82
C LEU A 548 4.18 1.60 -14.96
N ASP A 549 5.35 1.83 -15.55
CA ASP A 549 6.64 1.69 -14.87
C ASP A 549 6.78 2.75 -13.77
N GLY A 550 7.33 2.36 -12.62
CA GLY A 550 7.51 3.26 -11.48
C GLY A 550 6.26 3.44 -10.60
N LEU A 551 5.14 2.82 -10.97
CA LEU A 551 3.96 2.66 -10.12
C LEU A 551 4.02 1.33 -9.35
N PRO A 552 3.39 1.24 -8.16
CA PRO A 552 3.11 -0.04 -7.53
C PRO A 552 2.14 -0.87 -8.41
N PRO A 553 1.88 -2.16 -8.11
CA PRO A 553 0.97 -2.99 -8.90
C PRO A 553 -0.37 -2.28 -9.21
N ALA A 554 -0.56 -1.91 -10.48
CA ALA A 554 -1.64 -1.04 -10.94
C ALA A 554 -2.52 -1.73 -11.99
N GLU A 555 -3.81 -1.52 -11.88
CA GLU A 555 -4.78 -1.81 -12.94
C GLU A 555 -5.15 -0.50 -13.68
N LEU A 556 -5.46 -0.61 -14.97
CA LEU A 556 -5.82 0.54 -15.81
C LEU A 556 -7.13 0.27 -16.56
N THR A 557 -8.09 1.15 -16.35
CA THR A 557 -9.34 1.23 -17.10
C THR A 557 -9.34 2.50 -17.94
N VAL A 558 -9.51 2.35 -19.25
CA VAL A 558 -9.69 3.45 -20.19
C VAL A 558 -11.12 3.42 -20.71
N GLU A 559 -11.89 4.46 -20.40
CA GLU A 559 -13.21 4.71 -20.93
C GLU A 559 -13.12 5.77 -22.03
N ILE A 560 -13.64 5.49 -23.21
CA ILE A 560 -13.71 6.43 -24.32
C ILE A 560 -15.19 6.74 -24.56
N VAL A 561 -15.58 7.98 -24.34
CA VAL A 561 -16.92 8.47 -24.69
C VAL A 561 -16.94 8.81 -26.17
N LEU A 562 -17.83 8.14 -26.90
CA LEU A 562 -17.95 8.28 -28.35
C LEU A 562 -18.54 9.64 -28.76
N PRO A 563 -18.18 10.15 -29.93
CA PRO A 563 -18.84 11.33 -30.51
C PRO A 563 -20.33 11.11 -30.71
N ASN A 564 -21.10 12.20 -30.68
CA ASN A 564 -22.57 12.20 -30.80
C ASN A 564 -23.14 11.67 -32.14
N TRP A 565 -22.29 11.25 -33.07
CA TRP A 565 -22.67 10.73 -34.39
C TRP A 565 -22.34 9.23 -34.57
N VAL A 566 -21.64 8.61 -33.60
CA VAL A 566 -21.31 7.17 -33.58
C VAL A 566 -21.93 6.50 -32.36
N THR A 567 -22.37 5.27 -32.54
CA THR A 567 -22.71 4.37 -31.44
C THR A 567 -22.11 2.99 -31.70
N THR A 568 -21.91 2.21 -30.66
CA THR A 568 -21.70 0.77 -30.81
C THR A 568 -22.99 0.10 -31.32
N VAL A 569 -22.88 -1.09 -31.91
CA VAL A 569 -24.05 -1.83 -32.44
C VAL A 569 -25.07 -2.21 -31.34
N ASP A 570 -24.64 -2.34 -30.09
CA ASP A 570 -25.51 -2.55 -28.93
C ASP A 570 -26.14 -1.25 -28.38
N GLY A 571 -25.82 -0.10 -28.96
CA GLY A 571 -26.40 1.20 -28.59
C GLY A 571 -25.67 1.92 -27.46
N SER A 572 -24.45 1.50 -27.11
CA SER A 572 -23.60 2.19 -26.14
C SER A 572 -22.91 3.40 -26.77
N SER A 573 -22.83 4.47 -26.00
CA SER A 573 -22.05 5.67 -26.32
C SER A 573 -20.65 5.65 -25.70
N THR A 574 -20.26 4.56 -25.03
CA THR A 574 -18.95 4.44 -24.39
C THR A 574 -18.28 3.12 -24.70
N ILE A 575 -16.95 3.16 -24.79
CA ILE A 575 -16.07 2.01 -24.97
C ILE A 575 -15.22 1.90 -23.71
N VAL A 576 -15.12 0.69 -23.13
CA VAL A 576 -14.30 0.44 -21.93
C VAL A 576 -13.25 -0.61 -22.23
N LEU A 577 -11.99 -0.29 -21.93
CA LEU A 577 -10.81 -1.13 -22.11
C LEU A 577 -10.14 -1.31 -20.75
N THR A 578 -9.79 -2.55 -20.37
CA THR A 578 -9.23 -2.86 -19.04
C THR A 578 -7.93 -3.65 -19.14
N LYS A 579 -6.90 -3.20 -18.43
CA LYS A 579 -5.63 -3.89 -18.21
C LYS A 579 -5.56 -4.27 -16.73
N THR A 580 -5.69 -5.56 -16.44
CA THR A 580 -5.53 -6.10 -15.09
C THR A 580 -4.12 -6.61 -14.89
N LEU A 581 -3.78 -7.00 -13.66
CA LEU A 581 -2.45 -7.52 -13.31
C LEU A 581 -2.11 -8.85 -14.01
N GLU A 582 -3.11 -9.64 -14.40
CA GLU A 582 -2.93 -10.97 -14.99
C GLU A 582 -3.23 -11.01 -16.50
N GLU A 583 -4.13 -10.14 -16.99
CA GLU A 583 -4.64 -10.19 -18.35
C GLU A 583 -4.86 -8.77 -18.92
N THR A 584 -4.57 -8.61 -20.21
CA THR A 584 -4.96 -7.41 -20.96
C THR A 584 -6.17 -7.75 -21.82
N SER A 585 -7.27 -7.02 -21.65
CA SER A 585 -8.46 -7.23 -22.47
C SER A 585 -8.18 -6.84 -23.93
N SER A 586 -8.69 -7.62 -24.87
CA SER A 586 -8.90 -7.17 -26.25
C SER A 586 -10.39 -6.95 -26.48
N LEU A 587 -10.74 -5.87 -27.16
CA LEU A 587 -12.13 -5.53 -27.44
C LEU A 587 -12.44 -5.68 -28.93
N ASN A 588 -13.47 -6.46 -29.24
CA ASN A 588 -14.11 -6.45 -30.54
C ASN A 588 -15.04 -5.25 -30.61
N LEU A 589 -14.59 -4.20 -31.26
CA LEU A 589 -15.34 -3.00 -31.48
C LEU A 589 -16.21 -3.15 -32.73
N SER A 590 -17.49 -2.86 -32.61
CA SER A 590 -18.42 -2.80 -33.74
C SER A 590 -19.21 -1.50 -33.65
N LEU A 591 -19.00 -0.61 -34.61
CA LEU A 591 -19.51 0.76 -34.64
C LEU A 591 -20.47 0.95 -35.80
N THR A 592 -21.49 1.77 -35.57
CA THR A 592 -22.47 2.19 -36.57
C THR A 592 -22.85 3.65 -36.35
N GLY A 593 -23.51 4.24 -37.34
CA GLY A 593 -24.11 5.58 -37.19
C GLY A 593 -25.29 5.56 -36.23
N ILE A 594 -25.70 6.74 -35.75
CA ILE A 594 -26.86 6.87 -34.85
C ILE A 594 -28.20 6.50 -35.51
N ASP A 595 -28.30 6.66 -36.83
CA ASP A 595 -29.49 6.33 -37.63
C ASP A 595 -29.03 5.71 -38.96
N PRO A 596 -28.55 4.45 -38.93
CA PRO A 596 -28.00 3.81 -40.12
C PRO A 596 -29.13 3.49 -41.10
N TYR A 597 -28.89 3.80 -42.37
CA TYR A 597 -29.80 3.48 -43.46
C TYR A 597 -30.03 1.98 -43.58
N ASP A 598 -31.28 1.59 -43.40
CA ASP A 598 -31.74 0.22 -43.62
C ASP A 598 -31.99 0.00 -45.12
N TRP A 599 -31.21 -0.88 -45.74
CA TRP A 599 -31.36 -1.20 -47.16
C TRP A 599 -32.62 -2.04 -47.45
N GLU A 600 -33.24 -2.66 -46.44
CA GLU A 600 -34.43 -3.51 -46.55
C GLU A 600 -35.74 -2.71 -46.73
N HIS A 601 -35.68 -1.56 -47.41
CA HIS A 601 -36.86 -0.78 -47.80
C HIS A 601 -37.11 -0.82 -49.31
N GLU A 602 -38.34 -0.48 -49.68
CA GLU A 602 -38.76 -0.40 -51.08
C GLU A 602 -38.36 0.96 -51.69
N ILE A 603 -37.71 0.94 -52.85
CA ILE A 603 -37.45 2.15 -53.65
C ILE A 603 -38.59 2.29 -54.66
N VAL A 604 -39.24 3.45 -54.70
CA VAL A 604 -40.36 3.74 -55.61
C VAL A 604 -40.01 4.88 -56.56
N ASN A 605 -40.57 4.86 -57.77
CA ASN A 605 -40.48 5.98 -58.70
C ASN A 605 -41.45 7.12 -58.30
N GLU A 606 -41.39 8.25 -59.03
CA GLU A 606 -42.28 9.42 -58.80
C GLU A 606 -43.79 9.11 -58.90
N GLU A 607 -44.15 8.00 -59.56
CA GLU A 607 -45.54 7.54 -59.71
C GLU A 607 -45.96 6.52 -58.64
N GLY A 608 -45.09 6.21 -57.68
CA GLY A 608 -45.34 5.25 -56.59
C GLY A 608 -45.23 3.78 -57.01
N ARG A 609 -44.62 3.47 -58.16
CA ARG A 609 -44.31 2.10 -58.59
C ARG A 609 -43.01 1.65 -57.93
N VAL A 610 -43.03 0.49 -57.28
CA VAL A 610 -41.82 -0.16 -56.72
C VAL A 610 -40.84 -0.48 -57.84
N LEU A 611 -39.66 0.13 -57.75
CA LEU A 611 -38.49 -0.13 -58.59
C LEU A 611 -37.63 -1.24 -57.98
N CYS A 612 -37.43 -1.19 -56.66
CA CYS A 612 -36.62 -2.16 -55.91
C CYS A 612 -37.42 -2.69 -54.71
N TYR A 613 -37.57 -4.01 -54.60
CA TYR A 613 -38.26 -4.66 -53.48
C TYR A 613 -37.38 -4.71 -52.22
N ALA A 614 -37.94 -4.61 -51.02
CA ALA A 614 -37.17 -4.65 -49.76
C ALA A 614 -36.09 -5.75 -49.67
N ASN A 615 -36.36 -6.96 -50.17
CA ASN A 615 -35.46 -8.12 -50.06
C ASN A 615 -34.42 -8.27 -51.19
N GLN A 616 -34.24 -7.27 -52.05
CA GLN A 616 -33.46 -7.41 -53.29
C GLN A 616 -32.13 -6.64 -53.21
N SER A 617 -31.12 -7.13 -52.48
CA SER A 617 -29.85 -6.41 -52.20
C SER A 617 -29.20 -5.74 -53.43
N THR A 618 -29.20 -6.40 -54.59
CA THR A 618 -28.82 -5.77 -55.88
C THR A 618 -30.05 -5.38 -56.69
N CYS A 619 -30.22 -4.07 -56.94
CA CYS A 619 -31.28 -3.52 -57.78
C CYS A 619 -30.72 -2.68 -58.92
N VAL A 620 -30.82 -3.24 -60.12
CA VAL A 620 -30.43 -2.61 -61.38
C VAL A 620 -31.59 -2.72 -62.35
N GLN A 621 -31.99 -1.60 -62.93
CA GLN A 621 -32.98 -1.53 -63.99
C GLN A 621 -32.26 -1.38 -65.33
N SER A 622 -32.67 -2.15 -66.33
CA SER A 622 -32.20 -1.99 -67.70
C SER A 622 -33.39 -1.60 -68.57
N ASP A 623 -33.24 -0.53 -69.34
CA ASP A 623 -34.11 -0.19 -70.46
C ASP A 623 -33.34 -0.48 -71.75
N VAL A 624 -33.99 -1.17 -72.70
CA VAL A 624 -33.36 -1.64 -73.93
C VAL A 624 -34.24 -1.29 -75.12
N GLU A 625 -33.79 -0.35 -75.94
CA GLU A 625 -34.42 0.02 -77.19
C GLU A 625 -33.62 -0.53 -78.36
N PHE A 626 -34.21 -1.50 -79.09
CA PHE A 626 -33.60 -2.10 -80.27
C PHE A 626 -34.34 -1.68 -81.54
N ASP A 627 -33.64 -1.00 -82.44
CA ASP A 627 -34.13 -0.59 -83.75
C ASP A 627 -33.39 -1.34 -84.87
N LEU A 628 -34.09 -2.27 -85.51
CA LEU A 628 -33.62 -2.93 -86.73
C LEU A 628 -34.03 -2.12 -87.96
N SER A 629 -33.19 -1.15 -88.32
CA SER A 629 -33.51 -0.21 -89.39
C SER A 629 -33.57 -0.86 -90.80
N LYS A 630 -32.66 -1.78 -91.14
CA LYS A 630 -32.59 -2.43 -92.47
C LYS A 630 -31.99 -3.84 -92.41
N VAL A 631 -32.55 -4.76 -93.19
CA VAL A 631 -31.94 -6.07 -93.50
C VAL A 631 -32.00 -6.27 -95.01
N ASN A 632 -30.84 -6.45 -95.64
CA ASN A 632 -30.69 -6.65 -97.08
C ASN A 632 -30.09 -8.02 -97.38
N PHE A 633 -30.81 -8.82 -98.16
CA PHE A 633 -30.32 -10.06 -98.72
C PHE A 633 -29.88 -9.83 -100.17
N ASN A 634 -28.58 -9.89 -100.43
CA ASN A 634 -28.04 -9.73 -101.78
C ASN A 634 -27.74 -11.10 -102.37
N GLU A 635 -28.74 -11.68 -103.03
CA GLU A 635 -28.72 -13.06 -103.56
C GLU A 635 -27.63 -13.30 -104.62
N TRP A 636 -27.29 -12.26 -105.41
CA TRP A 636 -26.28 -12.35 -106.47
C TRP A 636 -24.83 -12.24 -105.99
N SER A 637 -24.60 -11.58 -104.85
CA SER A 637 -23.28 -11.48 -104.20
C SER A 637 -23.13 -12.44 -103.02
N ALA A 638 -24.16 -13.26 -102.74
CA ALA A 638 -24.25 -14.15 -101.59
C ALA A 638 -23.89 -13.45 -100.26
N SER A 639 -24.32 -12.20 -100.09
CA SER A 639 -24.00 -11.38 -98.90
C SER A 639 -25.26 -10.96 -98.15
N LEU A 640 -25.19 -10.99 -96.82
CA LEU A 640 -26.20 -10.47 -95.91
C LEU A 640 -25.70 -9.15 -95.31
N SER A 641 -26.52 -8.09 -95.32
CA SER A 641 -26.20 -6.82 -94.65
C SER A 641 -27.32 -6.44 -93.69
N VAL A 642 -26.95 -6.14 -92.46
CA VAL A 642 -27.87 -5.75 -91.39
C VAL A 642 -27.45 -4.38 -90.86
N THR A 643 -28.40 -3.47 -90.71
CA THR A 643 -28.20 -2.18 -90.03
C THR A 643 -29.15 -2.12 -88.85
N MET A 644 -28.58 -2.10 -87.66
CA MET A 644 -29.30 -2.06 -86.39
C MET A 644 -28.72 -0.95 -85.50
N ALA A 645 -29.56 -0.40 -84.64
CA ALA A 645 -29.17 0.46 -83.54
C ALA A 645 -29.73 -0.16 -82.24
N LEU A 646 -28.93 -0.14 -81.19
CA LEU A 646 -29.30 -0.63 -79.88
C LEU A 646 -28.95 0.47 -78.88
N ASP A 647 -29.95 0.99 -78.18
CA ASP A 647 -29.79 1.88 -77.04
C ASP A 647 -30.09 1.09 -75.76
N VAL A 648 -29.16 1.12 -74.80
CA VAL A 648 -29.28 0.40 -73.53
C VAL A 648 -29.00 1.38 -72.42
N GLU A 649 -30.01 1.66 -71.60
CA GLU A 649 -29.86 2.43 -70.37
C GLU A 649 -29.80 1.47 -69.18
N LEU A 650 -28.76 1.59 -68.36
CA LEU A 650 -28.60 0.83 -67.13
C LEU A 650 -28.66 1.78 -65.93
N SER A 651 -29.74 1.70 -65.15
CA SER A 651 -29.92 2.46 -63.92
C SER A 651 -29.63 1.58 -62.70
N ILE A 652 -28.58 1.91 -61.95
CA ILE A 652 -28.18 1.19 -60.73
C ILE A 652 -28.75 1.95 -59.54
N TYR A 653 -29.61 1.31 -58.75
CA TYR A 653 -30.17 1.90 -57.53
C TYR A 653 -29.43 1.44 -56.26
N ARG A 654 -29.12 0.15 -56.18
CA ARG A 654 -28.27 -0.44 -55.13
C ARG A 654 -27.51 -1.66 -55.63
N ILE A 655 -26.32 -1.89 -55.09
CA ILE A 655 -25.49 -3.05 -55.38
C ILE A 655 -25.33 -3.85 -54.09
N GLY A 656 -25.85 -5.07 -54.04
CA GLY A 656 -25.67 -5.97 -52.91
C GLY A 656 -24.32 -6.68 -52.98
N PHE A 657 -23.66 -6.83 -51.85
CA PHE A 657 -22.46 -7.64 -51.75
C PHE A 657 -22.86 -9.08 -51.38
N VAL A 658 -22.30 -10.07 -52.10
CA VAL A 658 -22.58 -11.49 -51.89
C VAL A 658 -21.40 -12.13 -51.15
N ASP A 659 -21.22 -11.78 -49.89
CA ASP A 659 -20.67 -12.68 -48.86
C ASP A 659 -20.63 -11.93 -47.52
N GLY A 660 -21.51 -12.33 -46.60
CA GLY A 660 -21.42 -11.99 -45.18
C GLY A 660 -20.28 -12.75 -44.48
N LYS A 661 -19.08 -12.76 -45.09
CA LYS A 661 -17.89 -13.23 -44.40
C LYS A 661 -17.43 -12.12 -43.46
N ARG A 662 -17.51 -12.41 -42.16
CA ARG A 662 -16.70 -11.69 -41.15
C ARG A 662 -15.26 -11.66 -41.65
N CYS A 663 -14.64 -10.49 -41.66
CA CYS A 663 -13.33 -10.30 -42.28
C CYS A 663 -12.18 -10.92 -41.47
N PHE A 664 -12.42 -11.36 -40.23
CA PHE A 664 -11.38 -11.90 -39.37
C PHE A 664 -11.11 -13.40 -39.66
N ASP A 665 -10.00 -13.71 -40.32
CA ASP A 665 -9.38 -15.06 -40.33
C ASP A 665 -8.02 -15.09 -39.60
N ALA A 666 -7.56 -13.94 -39.08
CA ALA A 666 -6.25 -13.74 -38.48
C ALA A 666 -6.29 -13.30 -37.00
N THR A 667 -5.17 -13.49 -36.30
CA THR A 667 -4.95 -13.14 -34.89
C THR A 667 -4.44 -11.71 -34.66
N ASP A 668 -4.26 -10.92 -35.72
CA ASP A 668 -3.71 -9.56 -35.67
C ASP A 668 -4.81 -8.49 -35.88
N ILE A 669 -4.47 -7.23 -35.58
CA ILE A 669 -5.37 -6.07 -35.61
C ILE A 669 -5.84 -5.82 -37.06
N GLU A 670 -7.14 -5.88 -37.30
CA GLU A 670 -7.74 -5.61 -38.60
C GLU A 670 -9.00 -4.76 -38.40
N ALA A 671 -9.06 -3.58 -39.02
CA ALA A 671 -10.29 -2.81 -39.12
C ALA A 671 -10.94 -3.08 -40.49
N CYS A 672 -12.19 -3.52 -40.49
CA CYS A 672 -12.93 -3.80 -41.70
C CYS A 672 -14.27 -3.06 -41.73
N GLY A 673 -14.55 -2.41 -42.86
CA GLY A 673 -15.86 -1.85 -43.14
C GLY A 673 -16.81 -2.92 -43.61
N GLN A 674 -18.00 -3.00 -43.02
CA GLN A 674 -19.07 -3.87 -43.46
C GLN A 674 -20.25 -3.06 -43.99
N MET A 675 -20.81 -3.55 -45.09
CA MET A 675 -22.06 -3.03 -45.63
C MET A 675 -22.73 -4.09 -46.48
N GLU A 676 -24.02 -4.31 -46.28
CA GLU A 676 -24.76 -5.38 -46.95
C GLU A 676 -25.22 -4.98 -48.36
N ALA A 677 -25.59 -3.71 -48.54
CA ALA A 677 -25.96 -3.16 -49.84
C ALA A 677 -25.47 -1.72 -49.99
N PHE A 678 -24.89 -1.43 -51.14
CA PHE A 678 -24.34 -0.13 -51.50
C PHE A 678 -25.37 0.71 -52.25
N PRO A 679 -25.95 1.77 -51.67
CA PRO A 679 -26.88 2.65 -52.38
C PRO A 679 -26.15 3.54 -53.39
N SER A 680 -26.80 3.86 -54.51
CA SER A 680 -26.23 4.70 -55.56
C SER A 680 -25.85 6.12 -55.11
N ASP A 681 -26.54 6.68 -54.12
CA ASP A 681 -26.18 7.99 -53.55
C ASP A 681 -24.87 7.95 -52.74
N LEU A 682 -24.57 6.82 -52.10
CA LEU A 682 -23.28 6.63 -51.43
C LEU A 682 -22.13 6.59 -52.45
N LEU A 683 -22.38 6.11 -53.68
CA LEU A 683 -21.36 6.09 -54.74
C LEU A 683 -20.90 7.51 -55.07
N ARG A 684 -21.85 8.45 -55.07
CA ARG A 684 -21.56 9.86 -55.29
C ARG A 684 -20.72 10.44 -54.16
N LEU A 685 -21.02 10.07 -52.91
CA LEU A 685 -20.23 10.48 -51.75
C LEU A 685 -18.80 9.92 -51.84
N VAL A 686 -18.64 8.62 -52.11
CA VAL A 686 -17.30 8.00 -52.27
C VAL A 686 -16.51 8.65 -53.40
N ILE A 687 -17.14 8.95 -54.55
CA ILE A 687 -16.50 9.67 -55.67
C ILE A 687 -16.07 11.09 -55.26
N ASP A 688 -16.92 11.81 -54.52
CA ASP A 688 -16.60 13.15 -54.03
C ASP A 688 -15.43 13.11 -53.04
N LEU A 689 -15.43 12.15 -52.10
CA LEU A 689 -14.36 11.98 -51.12
C LEU A 689 -13.03 11.58 -51.78
N SER A 690 -13.06 10.57 -52.66
CA SER A 690 -11.89 10.12 -53.43
C SER A 690 -11.30 11.26 -54.29
N SER A 691 -12.13 12.15 -54.83
CA SER A 691 -11.64 13.31 -55.60
C SER A 691 -10.92 14.38 -54.78
N ARG A 692 -11.01 14.34 -53.45
CA ARG A 692 -10.28 15.23 -52.55
C ARG A 692 -8.91 14.67 -52.13
N MET A 693 -8.66 13.38 -52.36
CA MET A 693 -7.41 12.72 -52.04
C MET A 693 -6.29 13.15 -53.01
N GLU A 694 -5.05 13.13 -52.54
CA GLU A 694 -3.88 13.39 -53.40
C GLU A 694 -3.72 12.29 -54.47
N ASP A 695 -3.91 11.04 -54.05
CA ASP A 695 -4.03 9.87 -54.92
C ASP A 695 -5.47 9.32 -54.84
N PRO A 696 -6.34 9.56 -55.85
CA PRO A 696 -7.71 9.07 -55.85
C PRO A 696 -7.79 7.54 -55.78
N LEU A 697 -8.86 7.03 -55.16
CA LEU A 697 -9.10 5.59 -55.10
C LEU A 697 -9.26 5.04 -56.52
N GLY A 698 -8.46 4.03 -56.87
CA GLY A 698 -8.53 3.42 -58.17
C GLY A 698 -8.03 1.98 -58.20
N THR A 699 -8.43 1.27 -59.25
CA THR A 699 -7.97 -0.09 -59.55
C THR A 699 -7.88 -0.27 -61.06
N GLU A 700 -6.95 -1.12 -61.49
CA GLU A 700 -6.76 -1.47 -62.89
C GLU A 700 -7.13 -2.95 -63.08
N VAL A 701 -7.94 -3.22 -64.10
CA VAL A 701 -8.35 -4.57 -64.46
C VAL A 701 -7.81 -4.88 -65.85
N ASP A 702 -6.90 -5.85 -65.91
CA ASP A 702 -6.36 -6.34 -67.17
C ASP A 702 -7.42 -7.06 -68.01
N LEU A 703 -7.34 -6.91 -69.33
CA LEU A 703 -8.28 -7.51 -70.26
C LEU A 703 -7.97 -9.01 -70.46
N PRO A 704 -8.92 -9.93 -70.20
CA PRO A 704 -8.66 -11.37 -70.16
C PRO A 704 -8.23 -11.97 -71.51
N TRP A 705 -8.64 -11.37 -72.64
CA TRP A 705 -8.22 -11.81 -73.98
C TRP A 705 -6.80 -11.38 -74.36
N CYS A 706 -6.21 -10.42 -73.65
CA CYS A 706 -4.83 -9.98 -73.88
C CYS A 706 -3.79 -10.86 -73.17
N GLU A 707 -4.24 -11.67 -72.20
CA GLU A 707 -3.41 -12.66 -71.51
C GLU A 707 -3.29 -13.98 -72.32
N ASP A 708 -4.29 -14.33 -73.14
CA ASP A 708 -4.27 -15.56 -73.94
C ASP A 708 -3.48 -15.37 -75.25
N PRO A 709 -2.33 -16.05 -75.45
CA PRO A 709 -1.53 -15.93 -76.66
C PRO A 709 -2.25 -16.34 -77.95
N LYS A 710 -3.34 -17.10 -77.85
CA LYS A 710 -4.16 -17.54 -78.98
C LYS A 710 -5.23 -16.53 -79.38
N LEU A 711 -5.66 -15.68 -78.45
CA LEU A 711 -6.70 -14.67 -78.67
C LEU A 711 -6.09 -13.32 -79.01
N LYS A 712 -4.98 -12.97 -78.36
CA LYS A 712 -4.26 -11.71 -78.55
C LYS A 712 -4.06 -11.25 -80.01
N PRO A 713 -3.80 -12.13 -81.01
CA PRO A 713 -3.65 -11.68 -82.41
C PRO A 713 -4.90 -11.09 -83.05
N TYR A 714 -6.08 -11.29 -82.46
CA TYR A 714 -7.36 -10.85 -83.01
C TYR A 714 -7.88 -9.55 -82.36
N PHE A 715 -7.25 -9.03 -81.31
CA PHE A 715 -7.69 -7.83 -80.59
C PHE A 715 -6.61 -6.75 -80.66
N ASP A 716 -6.97 -5.53 -81.04
CA ASP A 716 -6.02 -4.42 -81.21
C ASP A 716 -5.80 -3.65 -79.90
N ASP A 717 -6.74 -3.72 -78.95
CA ASP A 717 -6.70 -3.00 -77.69
C ASP A 717 -6.37 -3.90 -76.49
N CYS A 718 -5.24 -3.63 -75.85
CA CYS A 718 -4.76 -4.37 -74.69
C CYS A 718 -4.40 -3.49 -73.49
N ASP A 719 -4.75 -2.20 -73.47
CA ASP A 719 -4.56 -1.40 -72.27
C ASP A 719 -5.66 -1.75 -71.23
N PRO A 720 -5.33 -1.78 -69.93
CA PRO A 720 -6.26 -2.19 -68.89
C PRO A 720 -7.47 -1.25 -68.76
N LEU A 721 -8.53 -1.76 -68.13
CA LEU A 721 -9.65 -0.94 -67.66
C LEU A 721 -9.23 -0.26 -66.35
N VAL A 722 -9.03 1.06 -66.41
CA VAL A 722 -8.72 1.88 -65.23
C VAL A 722 -10.02 2.39 -64.63
N LEU A 723 -10.36 1.93 -63.42
CA LEU A 723 -11.40 2.51 -62.59
C LEU A 723 -10.72 3.50 -61.65
N GLU A 724 -10.94 4.79 -61.86
CA GLU A 724 -10.59 5.84 -60.90
C GLU A 724 -11.89 6.42 -60.36
N ALA A 725 -12.08 6.38 -59.04
CA ALA A 725 -13.29 6.83 -58.35
C ALA A 725 -13.34 8.36 -58.27
N THR A 726 -13.24 9.03 -59.41
CA THR A 726 -13.47 10.47 -59.58
C THR A 726 -14.55 10.67 -60.64
N ARG A 727 -15.19 11.84 -60.66
CA ARG A 727 -16.21 12.14 -61.69
C ARG A 727 -15.64 12.04 -63.11
N GLN A 728 -14.35 12.36 -63.29
CA GLN A 728 -13.67 12.26 -64.58
C GLN A 728 -13.28 10.81 -64.86
N GLY A 729 -12.69 10.11 -63.89
CA GLY A 729 -12.35 8.69 -63.98
C GLY A 729 -13.53 7.80 -64.36
N MET A 730 -14.71 8.02 -63.77
CA MET A 730 -15.93 7.27 -64.14
C MET A 730 -16.41 7.53 -65.58
N LYS A 731 -16.20 8.74 -66.11
CA LYS A 731 -16.50 9.06 -67.52
C LYS A 731 -15.50 8.42 -68.46
N ASP A 732 -14.23 8.44 -68.07
CA ASP A 732 -13.15 7.85 -68.84
C ASP A 732 -13.29 6.32 -68.87
N LEU A 733 -13.62 5.67 -67.75
CA LEU A 733 -13.96 4.25 -67.69
C LEU A 733 -15.16 3.92 -68.57
N SER A 734 -16.25 4.72 -68.50
CA SER A 734 -17.43 4.50 -69.33
C SER A 734 -17.06 4.53 -70.81
N LYS A 735 -16.33 5.55 -71.26
CA LYS A 735 -15.86 5.68 -72.64
C LYS A 735 -14.95 4.52 -73.04
N ARG A 736 -13.99 4.17 -72.17
CA ARG A 736 -13.03 3.07 -72.37
C ARG A 736 -13.74 1.74 -72.53
N PHE A 737 -14.79 1.47 -71.74
CA PHE A 737 -15.60 0.27 -71.88
C PHE A 737 -16.24 0.17 -73.27
N GLY A 738 -16.71 1.28 -73.84
CA GLY A 738 -17.24 1.32 -75.21
C GLY A 738 -16.18 0.99 -76.28
N GLU A 739 -14.99 1.56 -76.13
CA GLU A 739 -13.83 1.30 -77.02
C GLU A 739 -13.42 -0.19 -76.95
N VAL A 740 -13.26 -0.73 -75.73
CA VAL A 740 -12.85 -2.11 -75.46
C VAL A 740 -13.88 -3.13 -75.96
N VAL A 741 -15.18 -2.90 -75.75
CA VAL A 741 -16.22 -3.84 -76.25
C VAL A 741 -16.35 -3.74 -77.78
N THR A 742 -16.13 -2.56 -78.37
CA THR A 742 -16.08 -2.42 -79.84
C THR A 742 -14.94 -3.23 -80.43
N ASP A 743 -13.73 -3.11 -79.87
CA ASP A 743 -12.57 -3.93 -80.27
C ASP A 743 -12.84 -5.43 -80.04
N GLY A 744 -13.45 -5.78 -78.89
CA GLY A 744 -13.87 -7.14 -78.57
C GLY A 744 -14.80 -7.75 -79.64
N ILE A 745 -15.75 -6.98 -80.15
CA ILE A 745 -16.68 -7.44 -81.19
C ILE A 745 -16.00 -7.56 -82.55
N HIS A 746 -15.11 -6.63 -82.91
CA HIS A 746 -14.30 -6.73 -84.13
C HIS A 746 -13.41 -7.98 -84.09
N GLY A 747 -12.66 -8.18 -83.00
CA GLY A 747 -11.76 -9.32 -82.85
C GLY A 747 -12.46 -10.67 -82.77
N LEU A 748 -13.66 -10.72 -82.17
CA LEU A 748 -14.50 -11.93 -82.24
C LEU A 748 -15.03 -12.19 -83.66
N GLY A 749 -15.30 -11.14 -84.44
CA GLY A 749 -15.63 -11.23 -85.86
C GLY A 749 -14.49 -11.84 -86.66
N ASP A 750 -13.28 -11.29 -86.52
CA ASP A 750 -12.06 -11.76 -87.19
C ASP A 750 -11.74 -13.22 -86.81
N LYS A 751 -11.85 -13.54 -85.51
CA LYS A 751 -11.69 -14.92 -85.05
C LYS A 751 -12.72 -15.87 -85.65
N ALA A 752 -13.98 -15.44 -85.77
CA ALA A 752 -15.04 -16.26 -86.36
C ALA A 752 -14.76 -16.50 -87.85
N GLU A 753 -14.24 -15.52 -88.60
CA GLU A 753 -13.79 -15.73 -89.99
C GLU A 753 -12.74 -16.83 -90.13
N ASP A 754 -11.84 -16.95 -89.15
CA ASP A 754 -10.74 -17.94 -89.16
C ASP A 754 -11.16 -19.36 -88.70
N GLU A 755 -12.41 -19.58 -88.28
CA GLU A 755 -12.92 -20.91 -87.91
C GLU A 755 -13.30 -21.76 -89.15
N GLU A 756 -12.74 -22.98 -89.26
CA GLU A 756 -12.90 -23.88 -90.42
C GLU A 756 -14.37 -24.26 -90.75
N ASP A 757 -15.29 -24.15 -89.78
CA ASP A 757 -16.72 -24.47 -89.91
C ASP A 757 -17.63 -23.22 -90.04
N ASN A 758 -17.08 -22.02 -90.26
CA ASN A 758 -17.88 -20.79 -90.37
C ASN A 758 -18.74 -20.78 -91.67
N PRO A 759 -20.07 -20.60 -91.58
CA PRO A 759 -20.95 -20.48 -92.74
C PRO A 759 -20.77 -19.17 -93.53
N PHE A 760 -20.04 -18.20 -93.01
CA PHE A 760 -19.75 -16.90 -93.62
C PHE A 760 -18.29 -16.82 -94.06
N GLY A 761 -18.02 -16.36 -95.29
CA GLY A 761 -16.65 -16.27 -95.81
C GLY A 761 -15.89 -14.99 -95.45
N VAL A 762 -16.62 -13.90 -95.15
CA VAL A 762 -16.11 -12.60 -94.65
C VAL A 762 -17.23 -11.93 -93.85
N MET A 763 -16.89 -11.36 -92.71
CA MET A 763 -17.70 -10.65 -91.72
C MET A 763 -17.12 -9.24 -91.49
N ASP A 764 -17.52 -8.27 -92.31
CA ASP A 764 -17.10 -6.86 -92.15
C ASP A 764 -17.90 -6.17 -91.02
N LEU A 765 -17.24 -5.98 -89.87
CA LEU A 765 -17.78 -5.25 -88.72
C LEU A 765 -17.20 -3.83 -88.58
N SER A 766 -16.41 -3.34 -89.53
CA SER A 766 -15.67 -2.07 -89.39
C SER A 766 -16.54 -0.83 -89.15
N ALA A 767 -17.84 -0.90 -89.45
CA ALA A 767 -18.82 0.16 -89.21
C ALA A 767 -19.59 0.02 -87.88
N PHE A 768 -19.32 -1.04 -87.10
CA PHE A 768 -19.91 -1.27 -85.79
C PHE A 768 -19.16 -0.45 -84.74
N GLU A 769 -19.88 0.29 -83.90
CA GLU A 769 -19.29 1.12 -82.85
C GLU A 769 -20.23 1.09 -81.64
N ILE A 770 -19.69 0.82 -80.46
CA ILE A 770 -20.40 0.98 -79.21
C ILE A 770 -20.02 2.32 -78.61
N ARG A 771 -21.03 3.17 -78.38
CA ARG A 771 -20.88 4.44 -77.68
C ARG A 771 -21.51 4.33 -76.32
N THR A 772 -20.68 4.51 -75.31
CA THR A 772 -21.08 4.48 -73.90
C THR A 772 -20.98 5.88 -73.33
N SER A 773 -21.88 6.17 -72.39
CA SER A 773 -21.80 7.36 -71.57
C SER A 773 -22.40 7.06 -70.20
N ILE A 774 -21.96 7.80 -69.19
CA ILE A 774 -22.51 7.74 -67.84
C ILE A 774 -23.12 9.10 -67.50
N SER A 775 -24.30 9.08 -66.86
CA SER A 775 -25.00 10.28 -66.41
C SER A 775 -25.43 10.12 -64.95
N GLY A 776 -25.71 11.22 -64.26
CA GLY A 776 -26.14 11.18 -62.85
C GLY A 776 -25.02 11.06 -61.80
N ILE A 777 -23.76 11.34 -62.18
CA ILE A 777 -22.59 11.44 -61.29
C ILE A 777 -22.08 12.87 -61.15
#